data_AF-A0A6V8PFE0-F1
#
_entry.id   AF-A0A6V8PFE0-F1
#
_cell.length_a   1.000
_cell.length_b   1.000
_cell.length_c   1.000
_cell.angle_alpha   90.00
_cell.angle_beta   90.00
_cell.angle_gamma   90.00
#
_symmetry.space_group_name_H-M   'P 1'
#
loop_
_entity.id
_entity.type
_entity.pdbx_description
1 polymer ?
#
loop_
_entity_poly.entity_id
_entity_poly.type
_entity_poly.pdbx_seq_one_letter_code
_entity_poly.pdbx_strand_id
1 'polypeptide(L)'
;HPHSGRFEDNDLIYFSILRKTSDFRDYNIKEEYENCHNNGLGNITMPSGSKHKNTGGDPAFQQRRNSVLQKIEIWKKHLLDLTRRNRLLFFTAARTSTIQIILPSLEEVFQHLVNHGRTLTFPLPKKERQLVLEGIALTSTKDTYKEDFKPGDLETSSSVRELQSKLYRLRREWKTWQEEQGVHTLFLALGMLHWQESDQEESLAPLILIPVGLEKEGWEKPYTIHFVDEDIVINPALAHKLEIDYGIHIPELPEEPEWAQIDQILDKIAKRIPDDWDVTNELWLGRFSFEKFVMYRDLEEHKEEAVSHPTIAALAHATTIPPPTEILGIEDMDKSVDPKAVFPILDADSSQLEVLLRARMGQNIVVQGPPGTGKSQTIVNLIAQALRDRKKVLFVSEKMAALEVVFRRLKEIGLSFACLEIHSHRSNKAKVIEELGKTLQQHLATSEPPDAMDRFNRLIKRRELLNQYVRELHKLRGALSFSAYKAHGHLAKYWDAPTINFKLPLERAQDATSDSLDEWLTAIRRLSEIQEVWDNYEGHPWAGANIDPDSYTIEQRDQILEYVSKLYSAIQKIEEVTKSVAHKLGLYKPNCLEDCEKFLEILKVLSDCVPVFDIWLNKDTGTLKKYMDQADEAAERVTRLKKSVETLATRFRESLINLPIDQILPRFHKQYRSIFRWTNKEYWKDIKNLKAYWISNRRMSYRTSLEGLEAASLIISDQNWFRENEPRMAETFGDFYKGFGGCPKTKGILPKVGNYSYMRSDFEVNVGSFMRN
;
A
#
# COMPACT_ATOMS: atom_id res chain seq x y z
N HIS A 1 -13.09 23.30 -28.56
CA HIS A 1 -13.38 24.15 -27.39
C HIS A 1 -12.13 24.94 -27.03
N PRO A 2 -12.16 26.29 -27.11
CA PRO A 2 -11.01 27.12 -26.83
C PRO A 2 -10.99 27.51 -25.34
N HIS A 3 -9.90 27.18 -24.66
CA HIS A 3 -9.39 27.97 -23.54
C HIS A 3 -7.87 28.03 -23.69
N SER A 4 -7.46 29.09 -24.40
CA SER A 4 -6.10 29.55 -24.53
C SER A 4 -5.64 30.19 -23.21
N GLY A 5 -4.94 29.41 -22.39
CA GLY A 5 -4.00 29.94 -21.41
C GLY A 5 -2.63 30.03 -22.06
N ARG A 6 -2.13 31.25 -22.31
CA ARG A 6 -0.72 31.49 -22.62
C ARG A 6 0.09 31.06 -21.39
N PHE A 7 0.81 29.94 -21.49
CA PHE A 7 1.89 29.61 -20.58
C PHE A 7 3.18 30.19 -21.16
N GLU A 8 3.98 30.84 -20.32
CA GLU A 8 5.24 31.48 -20.71
C GLU A 8 6.28 30.42 -21.14
N ASP A 9 6.74 30.50 -22.39
CA ASP A 9 7.75 29.64 -23.03
C ASP A 9 9.18 29.90 -22.49
N ASN A 10 9.44 29.62 -21.21
CA ASN A 10 10.71 30.05 -20.58
C ASN A 10 11.58 28.96 -19.95
N ASP A 11 11.50 27.70 -20.39
CA ASP A 11 12.27 26.61 -19.74
C ASP A 11 12.63 25.42 -20.68
N LEU A 12 13.08 25.72 -21.90
CA LEU A 12 13.61 24.70 -22.83
C LEU A 12 15.14 24.71 -22.82
N ILE A 13 15.75 23.56 -22.51
CA ILE A 13 17.20 23.36 -22.70
C ILE A 13 17.41 22.61 -24.01
N TYR A 14 18.06 23.28 -24.95
CA TYR A 14 18.50 22.70 -26.21
C TYR A 14 19.93 22.21 -26.08
N PHE A 15 20.14 20.92 -26.36
CA PHE A 15 21.48 20.36 -26.46
C PHE A 15 21.74 19.97 -27.91
N SER A 16 22.74 20.59 -28.53
CA SER A 16 23.20 20.25 -29.87
C SER A 16 24.71 19.99 -29.85
N ILE A 17 25.15 18.93 -30.54
CA ILE A 17 26.58 18.63 -30.70
C ILE A 17 27.01 19.09 -32.08
N LEU A 18 27.77 20.18 -32.13
CA LEU A 18 28.41 20.66 -33.36
C LEU A 18 29.69 19.84 -33.60
N ARG A 19 29.68 18.95 -34.59
CA ARG A 19 30.92 18.32 -35.08
C ARG A 19 31.61 19.27 -36.05
N LYS A 20 32.77 19.82 -35.67
CA LYS A 20 33.64 20.56 -36.59
C LYS A 20 34.28 19.55 -37.55
N THR A 21 33.78 19.48 -38.79
CA THR A 21 34.41 18.69 -39.87
C THR A 21 35.49 19.50 -40.57
N SER A 22 36.62 19.74 -39.89
CA SER A 22 37.86 20.19 -40.54
C SER A 22 39.02 20.15 -39.54
N ASP A 23 40.05 19.40 -39.94
CA ASP A 23 41.45 19.44 -39.49
C ASP A 23 41.81 19.02 -38.06
N PHE A 24 42.29 17.78 -37.93
CA PHE A 24 43.56 17.46 -37.26
C PHE A 24 44.15 16.21 -37.94
N ARG A 25 45.23 16.39 -38.71
CA ARG A 25 46.12 15.32 -39.14
C ARG A 25 47.02 14.91 -37.97
N ASP A 26 47.33 13.61 -37.95
CA ASP A 26 48.41 12.95 -37.20
C ASP A 26 48.30 12.92 -35.67
N TYR A 27 47.53 11.96 -35.15
CA TYR A 27 47.95 11.17 -33.98
C TYR A 27 47.57 9.70 -34.19
N ASN A 28 48.58 8.84 -34.07
CA ASN A 28 48.55 7.42 -34.42
C ASN A 28 47.75 6.62 -33.38
N ILE A 29 46.42 6.59 -33.50
CA ILE A 29 45.53 5.73 -32.70
C ILE A 29 45.43 4.36 -33.41
N LYS A 30 46.47 3.53 -33.26
CA LYS A 30 46.44 2.12 -33.69
C LYS A 30 46.53 1.11 -32.54
N GLU A 31 46.88 1.52 -31.33
CA GLU A 31 47.10 0.56 -30.22
C GLU A 31 45.93 0.42 -29.22
N GLU A 32 44.95 1.33 -29.18
CA GLU A 32 43.79 1.19 -28.27
C GLU A 32 42.48 0.74 -28.94
N TYR A 33 42.46 0.64 -30.28
CA TYR A 33 41.25 0.21 -31.01
C TYR A 33 41.08 -1.32 -31.07
N GLU A 34 42.15 -2.10 -30.88
CA GLU A 34 42.09 -3.58 -30.96
C GLU A 34 41.60 -4.23 -29.65
N ASN A 35 41.65 -3.53 -28.50
CA ASN A 35 41.21 -4.12 -27.22
C ASN A 35 39.71 -3.95 -26.90
N CYS A 36 38.99 -3.07 -27.62
CA CYS A 36 37.55 -2.86 -27.39
C CYS A 36 36.64 -3.66 -28.35
N HIS A 37 37.20 -4.37 -29.34
CA HIS A 37 36.42 -5.11 -30.35
C HIS A 37 35.98 -6.53 -29.93
N ASN A 38 36.34 -6.99 -28.72
CA ASN A 38 35.99 -8.35 -28.26
C ASN A 38 34.73 -8.45 -27.38
N ASN A 39 34.03 -7.35 -27.06
CA ASN A 39 32.81 -7.38 -26.26
C ASN A 39 31.58 -6.90 -27.06
N GLY A 40 31.10 -7.75 -27.96
CA GLY A 40 29.66 -8.01 -28.15
C GLY A 40 28.68 -6.84 -28.33
N LEU A 41 29.03 -5.79 -29.08
CA LEU A 41 28.06 -4.82 -29.61
C LEU A 41 28.01 -4.97 -31.13
N GLY A 42 26.83 -5.35 -31.63
CA GLY A 42 26.58 -5.60 -33.04
C GLY A 42 26.94 -4.42 -33.95
N ASN A 43 27.45 -4.77 -35.13
CA ASN A 43 27.82 -3.87 -36.22
C ASN A 43 26.76 -2.78 -36.48
N ILE A 44 27.06 -1.54 -36.10
CA ILE A 44 26.45 -0.35 -36.70
C ILE A 44 27.55 0.32 -37.51
N THR A 45 27.55 0.04 -38.81
CA THR A 45 28.38 0.75 -39.80
C THR A 45 28.09 2.24 -39.75
N MET A 46 29.07 3.02 -39.30
CA MET A 46 29.10 4.47 -39.41
C MET A 46 29.17 4.87 -40.89
N PRO A 47 28.41 5.86 -41.38
CA PRO A 47 28.61 6.37 -42.73
C PRO A 47 29.99 7.03 -42.79
N SER A 48 30.90 6.43 -43.56
CA SER A 48 32.20 7.01 -43.89
C SER A 48 32.01 8.39 -44.51
N GLY A 49 32.63 9.41 -43.93
CA GLY A 49 32.63 10.77 -44.46
C GLY A 49 33.08 10.79 -45.91
N SER A 50 32.16 11.14 -46.81
CA SER A 50 32.46 11.37 -48.20
C SER A 50 33.25 12.68 -48.32
N LYS A 51 34.48 12.54 -48.83
CA LYS A 51 35.30 13.65 -49.31
C LYS A 51 34.45 14.56 -50.20
N HIS A 52 34.58 15.88 -50.00
CA HIS A 52 34.06 16.93 -50.88
C HIS A 52 34.21 16.53 -52.36
N LYS A 53 33.10 16.08 -52.96
CA LYS A 53 32.91 16.02 -54.40
C LYS A 53 31.87 17.08 -54.73
N ASN A 54 32.15 17.91 -55.74
CA ASN A 54 31.25 18.91 -56.30
C ASN A 54 29.79 18.41 -56.37
N THR A 55 28.93 18.86 -55.44
CA THR A 55 27.50 18.56 -55.37
C THR A 55 26.63 19.69 -55.96
N GLY A 56 27.17 20.51 -56.85
CA GLY A 56 26.42 21.61 -57.48
C GLY A 56 25.22 21.16 -58.34
N GLY A 57 25.11 19.87 -58.67
CA GLY A 57 24.10 19.33 -59.58
C GLY A 57 23.05 18.39 -59.00
N ASP A 58 23.01 18.14 -57.68
CA ASP A 58 21.97 17.29 -57.07
C ASP A 58 20.68 18.11 -56.86
N PRO A 59 19.54 17.74 -57.50
CA PRO A 59 18.27 18.46 -57.33
C PRO A 59 17.79 18.53 -55.88
N ALA A 60 18.07 17.48 -55.07
CA ALA A 60 17.67 17.45 -53.66
C ALA A 60 18.50 18.43 -52.82
N PHE A 61 19.79 18.56 -53.12
CA PHE A 61 20.67 19.55 -52.47
C PHE A 61 20.29 20.98 -52.86
N GLN A 62 19.98 21.22 -54.14
CA GLN A 62 19.49 22.52 -54.64
C GLN A 62 18.16 22.91 -53.98
N GLN A 63 17.22 21.98 -53.86
CA GLN A 63 15.95 22.22 -53.17
C GLN A 63 16.15 22.54 -51.69
N ARG A 64 17.00 21.77 -50.99
CA ARG A 64 17.38 22.04 -49.60
C ARG A 64 18.01 23.43 -49.45
N ARG A 65 18.97 23.77 -50.31
CA ARG A 65 19.65 25.07 -50.33
C ARG A 65 18.65 26.21 -50.46
N ASN A 66 17.75 26.14 -51.44
CA ASN A 66 16.75 27.19 -51.66
C ASN A 66 15.82 27.36 -50.46
N SER A 67 15.36 26.25 -49.86
CA SER A 67 14.50 26.29 -48.68
C SER A 67 15.20 26.92 -47.47
N VAL A 68 16.46 26.55 -47.22
CA VAL A 68 17.25 27.13 -46.12
C VAL A 68 17.48 28.63 -46.34
N LEU A 69 17.93 29.02 -47.53
CA LEU A 69 18.18 30.44 -47.86
C LEU A 69 16.89 31.28 -47.75
N GLN A 70 15.76 30.75 -48.24
CA GLN A 70 14.47 31.43 -48.09
C GLN A 70 14.08 31.60 -46.61
N LYS A 71 14.38 30.60 -45.76
CA LYS A 71 14.11 30.71 -44.32
C LYS A 71 15.05 31.70 -43.62
N ILE A 72 16.33 31.72 -43.98
CA ILE A 72 17.30 32.70 -43.48
C ILE A 72 16.83 34.12 -43.79
N GLU A 73 16.35 34.38 -45.01
CA GLU A 73 15.77 35.68 -45.36
C GLU A 73 14.56 36.06 -44.50
N ILE A 74 13.71 35.08 -44.14
CA ILE A 74 12.60 35.31 -43.21
C ILE A 74 13.12 35.65 -41.81
N TRP A 75 14.10 34.90 -41.28
CA TRP A 75 14.70 35.18 -39.98
C TRP A 75 15.39 36.55 -39.92
N LYS A 76 16.15 36.90 -40.97
CA LYS A 76 16.76 38.21 -41.15
C LYS A 76 15.72 39.34 -41.11
N LYS A 77 14.60 39.19 -41.81
CA LYS A 77 13.49 40.17 -41.76
C LYS A 77 12.86 40.31 -40.38
N HIS A 78 12.83 39.26 -39.57
CA HIS A 78 12.34 39.32 -38.19
C HIS A 78 13.33 40.00 -37.23
N LEU A 79 14.63 39.99 -37.55
CA LEU A 79 15.67 40.64 -36.76
C LEU A 79 15.82 42.13 -37.10
N LEU A 80 15.64 42.50 -38.37
CA LEU A 80 15.66 43.89 -38.83
C LEU A 80 14.35 44.61 -38.49
N ASP A 81 14.37 45.40 -37.41
CA ASP A 81 13.33 46.40 -37.18
C ASP A 81 13.71 47.71 -37.90
N LEU A 82 13.25 47.89 -39.13
CA LEU A 82 13.40 49.15 -39.88
C LEU A 82 12.17 50.06 -39.70
N THR A 83 11.28 49.74 -38.76
CA THR A 83 10.09 50.56 -38.51
C THR A 83 10.45 51.76 -37.62
N ARG A 84 9.53 52.73 -37.53
CA ARG A 84 9.63 53.88 -36.59
C ARG A 84 9.75 53.50 -35.11
N ARG A 85 9.66 52.21 -34.75
CA ARG A 85 9.94 51.72 -33.40
C ARG A 85 11.43 51.62 -33.09
N ASN A 86 12.28 51.51 -34.12
CA ASN A 86 13.71 51.41 -33.95
C ASN A 86 14.33 52.77 -33.64
N ARG A 87 14.73 52.96 -32.38
CA ARG A 87 15.34 54.20 -31.88
C ARG A 87 16.73 54.50 -32.45
N LEU A 88 17.37 53.53 -33.10
CA LEU A 88 18.63 53.75 -33.82
C LEU A 88 18.40 54.45 -35.16
N LEU A 89 17.22 54.34 -35.76
CA LEU A 89 16.89 55.02 -37.02
C LEU A 89 15.98 56.23 -36.80
N PHE A 90 15.05 56.09 -35.85
CA PHE A 90 14.02 57.06 -35.52
C PHE A 90 14.12 57.40 -34.03
N PHE A 91 15.25 57.97 -33.65
CA PHE A 91 15.48 58.49 -32.32
C PHE A 91 14.40 59.51 -31.97
N THR A 92 13.82 59.33 -30.80
CA THR A 92 12.87 60.27 -30.23
C THR A 92 13.41 60.72 -28.88
N ALA A 93 13.41 62.03 -28.65
CA ALA A 93 13.74 62.63 -27.36
C ALA A 93 12.69 62.25 -26.31
N ALA A 94 12.75 61.00 -25.84
CA ALA A 94 11.80 60.42 -24.94
C ALA A 94 11.85 61.17 -23.61
N ARG A 95 10.74 61.82 -23.27
CA ARG A 95 10.59 62.69 -22.09
C ARG A 95 10.97 62.04 -20.76
N THR A 96 11.13 60.71 -20.70
CA THR A 96 11.40 59.95 -19.49
C THR A 96 12.63 59.04 -19.54
N SER A 97 13.27 58.86 -20.71
CA SER A 97 14.32 57.84 -20.88
C SER A 97 15.49 58.27 -21.76
N THR A 98 15.61 59.56 -22.09
CA THR A 98 16.79 60.11 -22.75
C THR A 98 17.13 61.47 -22.12
N ILE A 99 18.42 61.79 -22.10
CA ILE A 99 18.96 63.02 -21.51
C ILE A 99 19.90 63.63 -22.54
N GLN A 100 19.61 64.86 -22.95
CA GLN A 100 20.53 65.64 -23.78
C GLN A 100 21.55 66.32 -22.88
N ILE A 101 22.83 66.17 -23.20
CA ILE A 101 23.93 66.88 -22.54
C ILE A 101 24.26 68.09 -23.42
N ILE A 102 24.31 69.27 -22.82
CA ILE A 102 24.57 70.54 -23.49
C ILE A 102 26.06 70.90 -23.36
N LEU A 103 26.62 70.73 -22.16
CA LEU A 103 28.04 70.94 -21.86
C LEU A 103 28.56 69.77 -21.01
N PRO A 104 29.82 69.35 -21.19
CA PRO A 104 30.83 69.89 -22.10
C PRO A 104 30.64 69.44 -23.57
N SER A 105 31.48 69.94 -24.48
CA SER A 105 31.43 69.64 -25.92
C SER A 105 31.70 68.16 -26.25
N LEU A 106 31.39 67.71 -27.47
CA LEU A 106 31.65 66.33 -27.91
C LEU A 106 33.10 65.89 -27.66
N GLU A 107 34.06 66.75 -28.02
CA GLU A 107 35.50 66.50 -27.88
C GLU A 107 35.91 66.35 -26.40
N GLU A 108 35.48 67.30 -25.56
CA GLU A 108 35.81 67.28 -24.13
C GLU A 108 35.20 66.07 -23.43
N VAL A 109 33.96 65.72 -23.77
CA VAL A 109 33.31 64.51 -23.24
C VAL A 109 34.08 63.26 -23.69
N PHE A 110 34.48 63.17 -24.96
CA PHE A 110 35.25 62.04 -25.46
C PHE A 110 36.61 61.92 -24.76
N GLN A 111 37.37 63.01 -24.69
CA GLN A 111 38.69 63.03 -24.05
C GLN A 111 38.61 62.68 -22.57
N HIS A 112 37.66 63.25 -21.84
CA HIS A 112 37.49 62.95 -20.41
C HIS A 112 37.04 61.51 -20.17
N LEU A 113 36.04 61.04 -20.91
CA LEU A 113 35.41 59.75 -20.64
C LEU A 113 36.23 58.58 -21.19
N VAL A 114 36.67 58.66 -22.45
CA VAL A 114 37.33 57.57 -23.18
C VAL A 114 38.85 57.64 -23.00
N ASN A 115 39.51 58.72 -23.43
CA ASN A 115 40.98 58.79 -23.40
C ASN A 115 41.55 58.85 -21.98
N HIS A 116 40.89 59.58 -21.07
CA HIS A 116 41.38 59.82 -19.71
C HIS A 116 40.72 58.92 -18.65
N GLY A 117 39.68 58.15 -19.03
CA GLY A 117 38.94 57.27 -18.12
C GLY A 117 38.29 57.97 -16.91
N ARG A 118 38.00 59.27 -17.02
CA ARG A 118 37.41 60.06 -15.92
C ARG A 118 35.91 59.82 -15.83
N THR A 119 35.40 59.87 -14.61
CA THR A 119 33.95 59.85 -14.36
C THR A 119 33.37 61.25 -14.52
N LEU A 120 32.28 61.39 -15.29
CA LEU A 120 31.54 62.64 -15.43
C LEU A 120 30.35 62.65 -14.48
N THR A 121 30.06 63.79 -13.86
CA THR A 121 29.12 63.89 -12.73
C THR A 121 27.88 64.70 -13.12
N PHE A 122 26.69 64.26 -12.69
CA PHE A 122 25.45 65.03 -12.85
C PHE A 122 25.16 65.88 -11.60
N PRO A 123 24.60 67.10 -11.77
CA PRO A 123 24.30 68.00 -10.66
C PRO A 123 23.22 67.45 -9.71
N LEU A 124 23.33 67.81 -8.42
CA LEU A 124 22.35 67.48 -7.38
C LEU A 124 21.45 68.67 -7.04
N PRO A 125 20.15 68.44 -6.76
CA PRO A 125 19.27 69.50 -6.30
C PRO A 125 19.55 69.79 -4.82
N LYS A 126 19.89 71.03 -4.48
CA LYS A 126 20.07 71.46 -3.09
C LYS A 126 18.78 72.10 -2.56
N LYS A 127 18.29 71.59 -1.43
CA LYS A 127 17.05 72.07 -0.80
C LYS A 127 17.33 73.33 0.01
N GLU A 128 16.80 74.48 -0.42
CA GLU A 128 16.81 75.74 0.33
C GLU A 128 15.39 76.07 0.83
N ARG A 129 15.24 76.30 2.14
CA ARG A 129 14.00 76.80 2.71
C ARG A 129 13.95 78.31 2.52
N GLN A 130 13.09 78.78 1.62
CA GLN A 130 12.84 80.20 1.48
C GLN A 130 11.67 80.59 2.38
N LEU A 131 11.90 81.54 3.27
CA LEU A 131 10.85 82.16 4.07
C LEU A 131 10.12 83.17 3.18
N VAL A 132 8.83 82.95 2.95
CA VAL A 132 7.99 83.88 2.19
C VAL A 132 7.35 84.85 3.19
N LEU A 133 7.68 86.13 3.05
CA LEU A 133 7.08 87.24 3.80
C LEU A 133 5.95 87.83 2.96
N GLU A 134 4.70 87.66 3.39
CA GLU A 134 3.55 88.41 2.88
C GLU A 134 3.22 89.52 3.88
N GLY A 135 3.72 90.73 3.63
CA GLY A 135 3.61 91.85 4.57
C GLY A 135 4.59 91.73 5.76
N ILE A 136 4.16 92.15 6.96
CA ILE A 136 4.97 92.18 8.19
C ILE A 136 4.94 90.82 8.94
N ALA A 137 4.19 89.83 8.44
CA ALA A 137 4.09 88.51 9.06
C ALA A 137 4.70 87.42 8.16
N LEU A 138 5.49 86.53 8.77
CA LEU A 138 5.96 85.28 8.17
C LEU A 138 4.79 84.31 8.03
N THR A 139 4.30 84.07 6.81
CA THR A 139 3.08 83.27 6.58
C THR A 139 3.33 81.88 6.00
N SER A 140 4.45 81.61 5.31
CA SER A 140 4.77 80.25 4.83
C SER A 140 6.25 80.00 4.55
N THR A 141 6.67 78.74 4.65
CA THR A 141 7.96 78.25 4.14
C THR A 141 7.72 77.62 2.78
N LYS A 142 8.38 78.13 1.74
CA LYS A 142 8.36 77.51 0.40
C LYS A 142 9.70 76.81 0.21
N ASP A 143 9.65 75.49 0.07
CA ASP A 143 10.83 74.71 -0.30
C ASP A 143 11.20 75.08 -1.74
N THR A 144 12.34 75.74 -1.91
CA THR A 144 12.93 76.05 -3.23
C THR A 144 14.16 75.17 -3.43
N TYR A 145 14.35 74.68 -4.64
CA TYR A 145 15.51 73.86 -4.98
C TYR A 145 16.42 74.71 -5.85
N LYS A 146 17.66 74.98 -5.39
CA LYS A 146 18.69 75.56 -6.24
C LYS A 146 19.53 74.46 -6.85
N GLU A 147 19.97 74.70 -8.07
CA GLU A 147 20.87 73.81 -8.80
C GLU A 147 22.30 74.07 -8.26
N ASP A 148 22.89 73.05 -7.63
CA ASP A 148 24.25 73.12 -7.08
C ASP A 148 25.24 72.61 -8.13
N PHE A 149 25.50 73.43 -9.14
CA PHE A 149 26.46 73.12 -10.21
C PHE A 149 27.90 73.29 -9.70
N LYS A 150 28.68 72.21 -9.73
CA LYS A 150 30.12 72.27 -9.50
C LYS A 150 30.86 72.38 -10.84
N PRO A 151 32.00 73.09 -10.89
CA PRO A 151 32.85 73.09 -12.08
C PRO A 151 33.23 71.64 -12.47
N GLY A 152 32.85 71.22 -13.68
CA GLY A 152 33.03 69.85 -14.18
C GLY A 152 31.78 68.97 -14.16
N ASP A 153 30.65 69.46 -13.62
CA ASP A 153 29.36 68.77 -13.75
C ASP A 153 28.80 68.89 -15.18
N LEU A 154 28.07 67.87 -15.60
CA LEU A 154 27.35 67.83 -16.87
C LEU A 154 26.15 68.77 -16.84
N GLU A 155 26.06 69.66 -17.82
CA GLU A 155 24.88 70.49 -18.05
C GLU A 155 23.93 69.76 -19.00
N THR A 156 22.63 69.73 -18.66
CA THR A 156 21.63 68.98 -19.43
C THR A 156 20.44 69.86 -19.77
N SER A 157 19.69 69.52 -20.82
CA SER A 157 18.48 70.26 -21.23
C SER A 157 17.30 70.16 -20.26
N SER A 158 17.39 69.31 -19.24
CA SER A 158 16.33 69.07 -18.26
C SER A 158 16.65 69.75 -16.93
N SER A 159 15.64 70.25 -16.23
CA SER A 159 15.81 70.76 -14.86
C SER A 159 16.38 69.66 -13.95
N VAL A 160 17.17 70.04 -12.93
CA VAL A 160 17.85 69.07 -12.06
C VAL A 160 16.87 68.08 -11.39
N ARG A 161 15.63 68.50 -11.09
CA ARG A 161 14.61 67.62 -10.51
C ARG A 161 14.11 66.55 -11.49
N GLU A 162 13.84 66.95 -12.73
CA GLU A 162 13.45 66.01 -13.79
C GLU A 162 14.61 65.08 -14.14
N LEU A 163 15.82 65.62 -14.19
CA LEU A 163 17.06 64.88 -14.44
C LEU A 163 17.25 63.73 -13.46
N GLN A 164 17.12 63.98 -12.15
CA GLN A 164 17.27 62.91 -11.13
C GLN A 164 16.26 61.77 -11.32
N SER A 165 15.02 62.09 -11.73
CA SER A 165 13.99 61.07 -12.00
C SER A 165 14.31 60.27 -13.28
N LYS A 166 14.79 60.95 -14.33
CA LYS A 166 15.25 60.31 -15.57
C LYS A 166 16.45 59.40 -15.32
N LEU A 167 17.46 59.87 -14.58
CA LEU A 167 18.66 59.10 -14.23
C LEU A 167 18.33 57.89 -13.37
N TYR A 168 17.45 58.04 -12.37
CA TYR A 168 16.99 56.91 -11.57
C TYR A 168 16.34 55.83 -12.44
N ARG A 169 15.43 56.23 -13.34
CA ARG A 169 14.75 55.30 -14.25
C ARG A 169 15.70 54.65 -15.23
N LEU A 170 16.56 55.43 -15.87
CA LEU A 170 17.58 54.95 -16.80
C LEU A 170 18.50 53.93 -16.14
N ARG A 171 19.02 54.24 -14.94
CA ARG A 171 19.88 53.33 -14.18
C ARG A 171 19.15 52.04 -13.83
N ARG A 172 17.91 52.14 -13.33
CA ARG A 172 17.12 50.96 -12.96
C ARG A 172 16.89 50.06 -14.17
N GLU A 173 16.40 50.63 -15.28
CA GLU A 173 16.14 49.86 -16.49
C GLU A 173 17.44 49.24 -17.03
N TRP A 174 18.52 50.02 -17.16
CA TRP A 174 19.82 49.51 -17.62
C TRP A 174 20.34 48.36 -16.76
N LYS A 175 20.36 48.50 -15.42
CA LYS A 175 20.80 47.43 -14.52
C LYS A 175 19.93 46.18 -14.65
N THR A 176 18.61 46.32 -14.76
CA THR A 176 17.72 45.18 -15.00
C THR A 176 18.06 44.44 -16.29
N TRP A 177 18.29 45.14 -17.41
CA TRP A 177 18.69 44.50 -18.67
C TRP A 177 20.06 43.80 -18.57
N GLN A 178 21.02 44.44 -17.90
CA GLN A 178 22.35 43.88 -17.70
C GLN A 178 22.30 42.63 -16.80
N GLU A 179 21.54 42.65 -15.71
CA GLU A 179 21.40 41.52 -14.78
C GLU A 179 20.57 40.36 -15.36
N GLU A 180 19.50 40.66 -16.09
CA GLU A 180 18.60 39.64 -16.63
C GLU A 180 19.13 38.97 -17.91
N GLN A 181 19.64 39.77 -18.85
CA GLN A 181 20.04 39.30 -20.18
C GLN A 181 21.56 39.34 -20.43
N GLY A 182 22.34 39.98 -19.56
CA GLY A 182 23.78 40.16 -19.78
C GLY A 182 24.11 41.11 -20.92
N VAL A 183 23.14 41.91 -21.37
CA VAL A 183 23.28 42.81 -22.52
C VAL A 183 23.48 44.24 -22.06
N HIS A 184 24.51 44.89 -22.61
CA HIS A 184 24.74 46.32 -22.40
C HIS A 184 23.87 47.15 -23.34
N THR A 185 23.06 48.05 -22.76
CA THR A 185 22.09 48.85 -23.52
C THR A 185 22.22 50.35 -23.32
N LEU A 186 23.17 50.83 -22.50
CA LEU A 186 23.24 52.26 -22.12
C LEU A 186 24.40 52.94 -22.84
N PHE A 187 24.09 53.76 -23.84
CA PHE A 187 25.11 54.43 -24.64
C PHE A 187 24.99 55.95 -24.56
N LEU A 188 26.13 56.60 -24.69
CA LEU A 188 26.22 58.01 -25.01
C LEU A 188 26.34 58.13 -26.54
N ALA A 189 25.32 58.70 -27.17
CA ALA A 189 25.33 59.01 -28.59
C ALA A 189 26.11 60.30 -28.85
N LEU A 190 27.14 60.20 -29.68
CA LEU A 190 27.92 61.31 -30.21
C LEU A 190 27.45 61.61 -31.63
N GLY A 191 26.90 62.81 -31.82
CA GLY A 191 26.45 63.29 -33.11
C GLY A 191 25.15 62.60 -33.56
N MET A 192 24.30 63.37 -34.21
CA MET A 192 23.02 62.88 -34.72
C MET A 192 22.91 63.22 -36.21
N LEU A 193 22.32 62.31 -36.97
CA LEU A 193 21.94 62.53 -38.36
C LEU A 193 20.46 62.91 -38.41
N HIS A 194 20.20 64.14 -38.84
CA HIS A 194 18.88 64.57 -39.29
C HIS A 194 18.68 64.09 -40.73
N TRP A 195 17.72 63.20 -40.92
CA TRP A 195 17.46 62.58 -42.21
C TRP A 195 15.96 62.50 -42.48
N GLN A 196 15.61 62.49 -43.76
CA GLN A 196 14.22 62.43 -44.21
C GLN A 196 14.06 61.34 -45.27
N GLU A 197 13.12 60.42 -45.04
CA GLU A 197 12.70 59.45 -46.05
C GLU A 197 11.65 60.12 -46.94
N SER A 198 11.70 59.89 -48.26
CA SER A 198 10.89 60.60 -49.26
C SER A 198 9.41 60.71 -48.84
N ASP A 199 8.89 61.94 -48.75
CA ASP A 199 7.52 62.29 -48.35
C ASP A 199 7.16 62.10 -46.85
N GLN A 200 8.14 61.86 -45.98
CA GLN A 200 7.91 61.67 -44.54
C GLN A 200 8.43 62.83 -43.67
N GLU A 201 8.03 62.84 -42.40
CA GLU A 201 8.57 63.74 -41.37
C GLU A 201 10.08 63.52 -41.14
N GLU A 202 10.75 64.60 -40.77
CA GLU A 202 12.16 64.62 -40.36
C GLU A 202 12.41 63.62 -39.22
N SER A 203 13.46 62.81 -39.37
CA SER A 203 13.85 61.75 -38.47
C SER A 203 15.27 61.98 -37.96
N LEU A 204 15.55 61.53 -36.75
CA LEU A 204 16.84 61.71 -36.09
C LEU A 204 17.47 60.34 -35.80
N ALA A 205 18.76 60.16 -36.05
CA ALA A 205 19.46 58.90 -35.77
C ALA A 205 20.82 59.18 -35.12
N PRO A 206 21.21 58.46 -34.04
CA PRO A 206 22.55 58.61 -33.48
C PRO A 206 23.62 58.08 -34.45
N LEU A 207 24.77 58.74 -34.52
CA LEU A 207 25.87 58.32 -35.41
C LEU A 207 26.83 57.36 -34.71
N ILE A 208 27.41 57.79 -33.58
CA ILE A 208 28.41 57.02 -32.83
C ILE A 208 27.86 56.75 -31.44
N LEU A 209 28.03 55.52 -30.95
CA LEU A 209 27.52 55.06 -29.66
C LEU A 209 28.70 54.64 -28.79
N ILE A 210 28.88 55.35 -27.68
CA ILE A 210 29.90 55.05 -26.67
C ILE A 210 29.25 54.28 -25.52
N PRO A 211 29.74 53.07 -25.18
CA PRO A 211 29.22 52.33 -24.04
C PRO A 211 29.56 53.03 -22.73
N VAL A 212 28.55 53.31 -21.91
CA VAL A 212 28.72 53.99 -20.62
C VAL A 212 27.98 53.27 -19.51
N GLY A 213 28.49 53.39 -18.28
CA GLY A 213 27.87 52.87 -17.07
C GLY A 213 27.33 54.03 -16.24
N LEU A 214 26.18 53.83 -15.57
CA LEU A 214 25.55 54.87 -14.74
C LEU A 214 25.51 54.46 -13.27
N GLU A 215 26.32 55.12 -12.44
CA GLU A 215 26.47 54.76 -11.03
C GLU A 215 26.03 55.85 -10.06
N LYS A 216 25.67 55.39 -8.85
CA LYS A 216 25.29 56.24 -7.72
C LYS A 216 25.80 55.61 -6.43
N GLU A 217 26.83 56.24 -5.87
CA GLU A 217 27.52 55.83 -4.64
C GLU A 217 26.79 56.31 -3.36
N GLY A 218 25.54 55.87 -3.19
CA GLY A 218 24.71 56.25 -2.04
C GLY A 218 23.69 57.33 -2.34
N TRP A 219 22.78 57.58 -1.39
CA TRP A 219 21.57 58.36 -1.64
C TRP A 219 21.83 59.87 -1.77
N GLU A 220 22.81 60.42 -1.03
CA GLU A 220 23.23 61.84 -1.07
C GLU A 220 24.26 62.17 -2.16
N LYS A 221 24.87 61.16 -2.80
CA LYS A 221 25.88 61.39 -3.84
C LYS A 221 25.24 61.59 -5.22
N PRO A 222 25.89 62.37 -6.11
CA PRO A 222 25.41 62.57 -7.47
C PRO A 222 25.48 61.27 -8.28
N TYR A 223 24.72 61.24 -9.38
CA TYR A 223 24.91 60.21 -10.39
C TYR A 223 26.17 60.50 -11.19
N THR A 224 26.91 59.46 -11.57
CA THR A 224 28.12 59.57 -12.38
C THR A 224 28.04 58.62 -13.57
N ILE A 225 28.61 59.04 -14.70
CA ILE A 225 28.85 58.16 -15.84
C ILE A 225 30.33 57.89 -16.01
N HIS A 226 30.65 56.68 -16.45
CA HIS A 226 32.00 56.22 -16.74
C HIS A 226 31.99 55.43 -18.04
N PHE A 227 33.12 55.42 -18.75
CA PHE A 227 33.30 54.56 -19.90
C PHE A 227 33.28 53.09 -19.46
N VAL A 228 32.52 52.27 -20.17
CA VAL A 228 32.57 50.82 -20.02
C VAL A 228 33.51 50.32 -21.10
N ASP A 229 34.50 49.52 -20.71
CA ASP A 229 35.49 48.94 -21.63
C ASP A 229 34.82 47.87 -22.52
N GLU A 230 34.10 48.37 -23.52
CA GLU A 230 33.39 47.73 -24.63
C GLU A 230 33.63 48.54 -25.91
N ASP A 231 33.30 47.97 -27.08
CA ASP A 231 33.57 48.61 -28.37
C ASP A 231 32.74 49.90 -28.55
N ILE A 232 33.39 50.98 -28.95
CA ILE A 232 32.69 52.16 -29.48
C ILE A 232 32.25 51.81 -30.89
N VAL A 233 30.94 51.88 -31.14
CA VAL A 233 30.36 51.46 -32.42
C VAL A 233 29.74 52.62 -33.15
N ILE A 234 29.86 52.60 -34.47
CA ILE A 234 28.97 53.38 -35.34
C ILE A 234 27.62 52.67 -35.32
N ASN A 235 26.54 53.44 -35.27
CA ASN A 235 25.18 52.92 -35.29
C ASN A 235 24.99 51.91 -36.45
N PRO A 236 24.91 50.61 -36.15
CA PRO A 236 24.94 49.58 -37.20
C PRO A 236 23.68 49.60 -38.06
N ALA A 237 22.53 49.92 -37.46
CA ALA A 237 21.27 50.00 -38.17
C ALA A 237 21.29 51.15 -39.19
N LEU A 238 21.84 52.30 -38.80
CA LEU A 238 21.99 53.44 -39.69
C LEU A 238 23.02 53.16 -40.78
N ALA A 239 24.18 52.61 -40.45
CA ALA A 239 25.21 52.25 -41.43
C ALA A 239 24.65 51.34 -42.53
N HIS A 240 23.89 50.31 -42.14
CA HIS A 240 23.24 49.40 -43.07
C HIS A 240 22.13 50.06 -43.89
N LYS A 241 21.29 50.91 -43.28
CA LYS A 241 20.24 51.66 -44.00
C LYS A 241 20.87 52.57 -45.06
N LEU A 242 21.96 53.26 -44.72
CA LEU A 242 22.70 54.14 -45.64
C LEU A 242 23.39 53.35 -46.76
N GLU A 243 23.93 52.18 -46.46
CA GLU A 243 24.56 51.32 -47.46
C GLU A 243 23.54 50.73 -48.45
N ILE A 244 22.42 50.18 -47.96
CA ILE A 244 21.41 49.54 -48.82
C ILE A 244 20.63 50.56 -49.65
N ASP A 245 20.12 51.62 -49.01
CA ASP A 245 19.16 52.51 -49.67
C ASP A 245 19.86 53.65 -50.43
N TYR A 246 21.06 54.05 -50.00
CA TYR A 246 21.78 55.22 -50.53
C TYR A 246 23.19 54.90 -51.05
N GLY A 247 23.70 53.66 -50.90
CA GLY A 247 25.05 53.28 -51.32
C GLY A 247 26.17 53.98 -50.56
N ILE A 248 25.88 54.57 -49.39
CA ILE A 248 26.85 55.30 -48.58
C ILE A 248 27.52 54.33 -47.61
N HIS A 249 28.77 53.97 -47.90
CA HIS A 249 29.58 53.16 -46.98
C HIS A 249 30.22 54.05 -45.91
N ILE A 250 29.93 53.74 -44.64
CA ILE A 250 30.59 54.36 -43.49
C ILE A 250 31.88 53.58 -43.17
N PRO A 251 33.03 54.26 -43.00
CA PRO A 251 34.27 53.59 -42.58
C PRO A 251 34.11 52.95 -41.19
N GLU A 252 34.72 51.78 -40.98
CA GLU A 252 34.77 51.15 -39.65
C GLU A 252 35.68 51.95 -38.69
N LEU A 253 35.32 51.94 -37.40
CA LEU A 253 36.16 52.49 -36.34
C LEU A 253 37.27 51.49 -35.98
N PRO A 254 38.50 51.94 -35.70
CA PRO A 254 39.52 51.08 -35.09
C PRO A 254 39.07 50.65 -33.67
N GLU A 255 39.71 49.61 -33.12
CA GLU A 255 39.39 49.14 -31.76
C GLU A 255 39.48 50.28 -30.73
N GLU A 256 40.56 51.07 -30.74
CA GLU A 256 40.72 52.22 -29.84
C GLU A 256 40.73 53.51 -30.67
N PRO A 257 39.55 54.12 -30.93
CA PRO A 257 39.49 55.33 -31.73
C PRO A 257 39.97 56.55 -30.96
N GLU A 258 40.75 57.39 -31.62
CA GLU A 258 41.06 58.74 -31.14
C GLU A 258 40.00 59.75 -31.61
N TRP A 259 39.86 60.86 -30.89
CA TRP A 259 38.92 61.93 -31.24
C TRP A 259 39.08 62.40 -32.70
N ALA A 260 40.33 62.57 -33.17
CA ALA A 260 40.61 63.00 -34.53
C ALA A 260 40.03 62.05 -35.60
N GLN A 261 39.91 60.75 -35.30
CA GLN A 261 39.32 59.77 -36.22
C GLN A 261 37.80 59.84 -36.20
N ILE A 262 37.21 60.05 -35.02
CA ILE A 262 35.77 60.26 -34.85
C ILE A 262 35.32 61.51 -35.59
N ASP A 263 36.01 62.63 -35.37
CA ASP A 263 35.73 63.91 -36.01
C ASP A 263 35.82 63.79 -37.56
N GLN A 264 36.87 63.14 -38.07
CA GLN A 264 37.00 62.84 -39.49
C GLN A 264 35.87 61.97 -40.06
N ILE A 265 35.32 61.04 -39.27
CA ILE A 265 34.20 60.20 -39.72
C ILE A 265 32.91 61.02 -39.76
N LEU A 266 32.63 61.83 -38.74
CA LEU A 266 31.48 62.73 -38.73
C LEU A 266 31.53 63.70 -39.92
N ASP A 267 32.69 64.30 -40.18
CA ASP A 267 32.94 65.16 -41.35
C ASP A 267 32.76 64.44 -42.69
N LYS A 268 33.23 63.19 -42.79
CA LYS A 268 33.09 62.39 -44.02
C LYS A 268 31.63 62.00 -44.26
N ILE A 269 30.87 61.73 -43.21
CA ILE A 269 29.43 61.44 -43.30
C ILE A 269 28.71 62.71 -43.76
N ALA A 270 28.96 63.86 -43.11
CA ALA A 270 28.37 65.15 -43.46
C ALA A 270 28.62 65.55 -44.93
N LYS A 271 29.76 65.17 -45.52
CA LYS A 271 30.07 65.43 -46.95
C LYS A 271 29.46 64.46 -47.95
N ARG A 272 28.94 63.31 -47.51
CA ARG A 272 28.40 62.23 -48.36
C ARG A 272 26.88 62.12 -48.33
N ILE A 273 26.25 62.74 -47.35
CA ILE A 273 24.79 62.78 -47.24
C ILE A 273 24.19 63.79 -48.23
N PRO A 274 22.91 63.63 -48.61
CA PRO A 274 22.18 64.61 -49.41
C PRO A 274 22.12 66.00 -48.75
N ASP A 275 21.96 67.05 -49.57
CA ASP A 275 21.91 68.46 -49.11
C ASP A 275 20.74 68.75 -48.13
N ASP A 276 19.67 67.95 -48.17
CA ASP A 276 18.50 68.09 -47.29
C ASP A 276 18.71 67.47 -45.89
N TRP A 277 19.85 66.82 -45.65
CA TRP A 277 20.19 66.15 -44.39
C TRP A 277 21.30 66.91 -43.67
N ASP A 278 21.32 66.82 -42.34
CA ASP A 278 22.31 67.52 -41.53
C ASP A 278 22.90 66.62 -40.45
N VAL A 279 24.18 66.84 -40.13
CA VAL A 279 24.87 66.18 -39.02
C VAL A 279 25.01 67.18 -37.89
N THR A 280 24.30 66.95 -36.79
CA THR A 280 24.32 67.83 -35.63
C THR A 280 25.24 67.31 -34.53
N ASN A 281 25.91 68.23 -33.84
CA ASN A 281 26.83 67.93 -32.75
C ASN A 281 26.11 67.73 -31.41
N GLU A 282 25.04 66.96 -31.40
CA GLU A 282 24.25 66.71 -30.19
C GLU A 282 24.80 65.52 -29.38
N LEU A 283 24.69 65.62 -28.05
CA LEU A 283 25.05 64.58 -27.10
C LEU A 283 23.79 64.03 -26.43
N TRP A 284 23.56 62.72 -26.57
CA TRP A 284 22.39 62.07 -25.95
C TRP A 284 22.78 60.84 -25.15
N LEU A 285 22.45 60.85 -23.87
CA LEU A 285 22.48 59.66 -23.02
C LEU A 285 21.14 58.93 -23.13
N GLY A 286 21.17 57.66 -23.51
CA GLY A 286 19.96 56.89 -23.69
C GLY A 286 20.21 55.39 -23.78
N ARG A 287 19.11 54.64 -23.89
CA ARG A 287 19.17 53.20 -24.13
C ARG A 287 19.09 52.90 -25.63
N PHE A 288 20.09 52.19 -26.12
CA PHE A 288 20.23 51.76 -27.52
C PHE A 288 20.57 50.26 -27.52
N SER A 289 19.93 49.49 -28.40
CA SER A 289 20.10 48.03 -28.48
C SER A 289 20.16 47.66 -29.96
N PHE A 290 21.26 47.01 -30.35
CA PHE A 290 21.57 46.63 -31.73
C PHE A 290 22.06 45.17 -31.84
N GLU A 291 21.81 44.33 -30.83
CA GLU A 291 22.22 42.92 -30.78
C GLU A 291 21.58 42.13 -31.92
N LYS A 292 20.34 42.48 -32.27
CA LYS A 292 19.62 41.90 -33.43
C LYS A 292 20.34 42.15 -34.74
N PHE A 293 21.04 43.28 -34.86
CA PHE A 293 21.80 43.60 -36.06
C PHE A 293 23.07 42.76 -36.17
N VAL A 294 23.75 42.52 -35.04
CA VAL A 294 24.88 41.58 -34.99
C VAL A 294 24.43 40.18 -35.41
N MET A 295 23.30 39.69 -34.88
CA MET A 295 22.71 38.42 -35.30
C MET A 295 22.33 38.39 -36.78
N TYR A 296 21.83 39.50 -37.32
CA TYR A 296 21.52 39.63 -38.74
C TYR A 296 22.79 39.49 -39.60
N ARG A 297 23.87 40.17 -39.22
CA ARG A 297 25.14 40.10 -39.94
C ARG A 297 25.73 38.70 -39.90
N ASP A 298 25.71 38.04 -38.73
CA ASP A 298 26.14 36.63 -38.58
C ASP A 298 25.37 35.70 -39.53
N LEU A 299 24.05 35.86 -39.65
CA LEU A 299 23.24 35.07 -40.56
C LEU A 299 23.58 35.32 -42.04
N GLU A 300 23.95 36.55 -42.39
CA GLU A 300 24.36 36.90 -43.75
C GLU A 300 25.74 36.33 -44.10
N GLU A 301 26.71 36.49 -43.19
CA GLU A 301 28.09 36.02 -43.36
C GLU A 301 28.16 34.50 -43.45
N HIS A 302 27.40 33.77 -42.61
CA HIS A 302 27.46 32.31 -42.51
C HIS A 302 26.33 31.57 -43.25
N LYS A 303 25.61 32.22 -44.16
CA LYS A 303 24.49 31.61 -44.90
C LYS A 303 24.86 30.32 -45.65
N GLU A 304 26.07 30.25 -46.19
CA GLU A 304 26.57 29.07 -46.92
C GLU A 304 26.84 27.88 -45.99
N GLU A 305 27.42 28.15 -44.83
CA GLU A 305 27.66 27.14 -43.80
C GLU A 305 26.33 26.62 -43.24
N ALA A 306 25.36 27.50 -43.03
CA ALA A 306 24.01 27.18 -42.57
C ALA A 306 23.28 26.20 -43.50
N VAL A 307 23.44 26.32 -44.82
CA VAL A 307 22.89 25.38 -45.81
C VAL A 307 23.44 23.97 -45.61
N SER A 308 24.75 23.85 -45.36
CA SER A 308 25.41 22.57 -45.18
C SER A 308 25.01 21.87 -43.87
N HIS A 309 24.63 22.63 -42.83
CA HIS A 309 24.39 22.10 -41.50
C HIS A 309 23.04 21.34 -41.39
N PRO A 310 23.03 20.05 -40.97
CA PRO A 310 21.81 19.24 -40.89
C PRO A 310 20.73 19.81 -39.96
N THR A 311 21.13 20.31 -38.77
CA THR A 311 20.18 20.85 -37.79
C THR A 311 19.53 22.15 -38.27
N ILE A 312 20.27 23.01 -38.97
CA ILE A 312 19.73 24.27 -39.49
C ILE A 312 18.78 23.98 -40.66
N ALA A 313 19.13 23.02 -41.51
CA ALA A 313 18.22 22.54 -42.55
C ALA A 313 16.92 21.96 -41.98
N ALA A 314 17.00 21.25 -40.85
CA ALA A 314 15.82 20.77 -40.16
C ALA A 314 14.97 21.90 -39.55
N LEU A 315 15.59 22.89 -38.90
CA LEU A 315 14.91 24.09 -38.39
C LEU A 315 14.27 24.92 -39.51
N ALA A 316 14.86 24.90 -40.70
CA ALA A 316 14.28 25.51 -41.90
C ALA A 316 13.17 24.66 -42.56
N HIS A 317 12.84 23.49 -42.00
CA HIS A 317 11.93 22.49 -42.57
C HIS A 317 12.35 21.97 -43.95
N ALA A 318 13.63 22.12 -44.31
CA ALA A 318 14.19 21.63 -45.56
C ALA A 318 14.52 20.13 -45.52
N THR A 319 14.68 19.57 -44.31
CA THR A 319 14.93 18.14 -44.07
C THR A 319 14.20 17.69 -42.81
N THR A 320 13.75 16.45 -42.77
CA THR A 320 13.28 15.83 -41.53
C THR A 320 14.46 15.31 -40.72
N ILE A 321 14.46 15.58 -39.41
CA ILE A 321 15.40 14.92 -38.49
C ILE A 321 14.91 13.48 -38.38
N PRO A 322 15.78 12.47 -38.62
CA PRO A 322 15.39 11.09 -38.37
C PRO A 322 14.95 10.95 -36.91
N PRO A 323 13.90 10.16 -36.62
CA PRO A 323 13.46 9.94 -35.26
C PRO A 323 14.66 9.47 -34.42
N PRO A 324 14.79 9.93 -33.16
CA PRO A 324 15.88 9.49 -32.31
C PRO A 324 15.87 7.97 -32.26
N THR A 325 17.06 7.36 -32.36
CA THR A 325 17.21 5.91 -32.21
C THR A 325 16.59 5.52 -30.87
N GLU A 326 15.59 4.63 -30.89
CA GLU A 326 14.96 4.14 -29.67
C GLU A 326 16.05 3.61 -28.74
N ILE A 327 16.21 4.27 -27.60
CA ILE A 327 16.94 3.68 -26.49
C ILE A 327 16.00 2.64 -25.89
N LEU A 328 16.54 1.48 -25.53
CA LEU A 328 15.87 0.52 -24.63
C LEU A 328 15.22 1.31 -23.49
N GLY A 329 13.95 1.03 -23.20
CA GLY A 329 13.19 1.79 -22.20
C GLY A 329 13.95 1.97 -20.89
N ILE A 330 13.68 3.05 -20.16
CA ILE A 330 14.34 3.43 -18.90
C ILE A 330 14.50 2.23 -17.94
N GLU A 331 13.52 1.33 -17.94
CA GLU A 331 13.46 0.11 -17.13
C GLU A 331 14.61 -0.90 -17.40
N ASP A 332 15.21 -0.86 -18.59
CA ASP A 332 16.26 -1.77 -19.05
C ASP A 332 17.63 -1.09 -19.25
N MET A 333 17.74 0.21 -18.98
CA MET A 333 19.02 0.96 -19.01
C MET A 333 20.05 0.30 -18.09
N ASP A 334 19.63 0.04 -16.85
CA ASP A 334 19.74 -1.25 -16.17
C ASP A 334 20.83 -2.25 -16.60
N LYS A 335 20.48 -2.91 -17.71
CA LYS A 335 21.05 -4.15 -18.23
C LYS A 335 21.96 -3.91 -19.42
N SER A 336 21.73 -2.81 -20.13
CA SER A 336 22.34 -2.52 -21.44
C SER A 336 23.47 -1.50 -21.36
N VAL A 337 23.52 -0.69 -20.30
CA VAL A 337 24.51 0.38 -20.14
C VAL A 337 25.53 -0.03 -19.09
N ASP A 338 26.80 -0.13 -19.49
CA ASP A 338 27.91 -0.28 -18.55
C ASP A 338 27.98 0.98 -17.65
N PRO A 339 27.99 0.86 -16.31
CA PRO A 339 28.18 2.01 -15.42
C PRO A 339 29.46 2.81 -15.67
N LYS A 340 30.46 2.24 -16.36
CA LYS A 340 31.66 2.98 -16.79
C LYS A 340 31.40 3.90 -17.98
N ALA A 341 30.33 3.68 -18.74
CA ALA A 341 30.00 4.46 -19.93
C ALA A 341 29.32 5.80 -19.60
N VAL A 342 28.76 5.95 -18.39
CA VAL A 342 28.09 7.17 -17.94
C VAL A 342 28.68 7.59 -16.60
N PHE A 343 29.12 8.83 -16.51
CA PHE A 343 29.85 9.38 -15.38
C PHE A 343 29.16 10.64 -14.84
N PRO A 344 28.00 10.49 -14.18
CA PRO A 344 27.37 11.61 -13.49
C PRO A 344 28.25 11.96 -12.27
N ILE A 345 28.67 13.23 -12.17
CA ILE A 345 29.50 13.70 -11.05
C ILE A 345 28.65 14.19 -9.87
N LEU A 346 27.41 14.59 -10.17
CA LEU A 346 26.34 14.85 -9.23
C LEU A 346 25.31 13.72 -9.30
N ASP A 347 24.49 13.58 -8.26
CA ASP A 347 23.37 12.64 -8.26
C ASP A 347 22.53 12.80 -9.53
N ALA A 348 22.04 11.69 -10.07
CA ALA A 348 21.21 11.71 -11.27
C ALA A 348 20.10 10.68 -11.12
N ASP A 349 18.87 11.11 -11.38
CA ASP A 349 17.75 10.18 -11.54
C ASP A 349 17.80 9.50 -12.92
N SER A 350 16.90 8.53 -13.14
CA SER A 350 16.85 7.75 -14.38
C SER A 350 16.60 8.60 -15.62
N SER A 351 15.80 9.67 -15.52
CA SER A 351 15.52 10.58 -16.63
C SER A 351 16.74 11.46 -16.98
N GLN A 352 17.48 11.89 -15.97
CA GLN A 352 18.72 12.65 -16.15
C GLN A 352 19.83 11.77 -16.76
N LEU A 353 19.93 10.50 -16.34
CA LEU A 353 20.86 9.54 -16.94
C LEU A 353 20.53 9.26 -18.41
N GLU A 354 19.25 9.18 -18.76
CA GLU A 354 18.79 9.02 -20.14
C GLU A 354 19.25 10.18 -21.04
N VAL A 355 19.14 11.42 -20.53
CA VAL A 355 19.64 12.62 -21.19
C VAL A 355 21.16 12.53 -21.46
N LEU A 356 21.94 12.09 -20.45
CA LEU A 356 23.38 11.90 -20.61
C LEU A 356 23.72 10.87 -21.69
N LEU A 357 23.00 9.76 -21.74
CA LEU A 357 23.19 8.71 -22.72
C LEU A 357 22.87 9.16 -24.14
N ARG A 358 21.73 9.83 -24.33
CA ARG A 358 21.35 10.41 -25.63
C ARG A 358 22.39 11.40 -26.13
N ALA A 359 22.85 12.28 -25.26
CA ALA A 359 23.90 13.24 -25.57
C ALA A 359 25.22 12.53 -25.94
N ARG A 360 25.62 11.49 -25.19
CA ARG A 360 26.82 10.70 -25.49
C ARG A 360 26.74 10.03 -26.87
N MET A 361 25.56 9.54 -27.27
CA MET A 361 25.29 8.97 -28.60
C MET A 361 25.31 10.00 -29.74
N GLY A 362 25.43 11.30 -29.44
CA GLY A 362 25.47 12.35 -30.45
C GLY A 362 24.09 12.83 -30.90
N GLN A 363 23.02 12.52 -30.16
CA GLN A 363 21.67 12.94 -30.49
C GLN A 363 21.41 14.39 -30.07
N ASN A 364 20.66 15.13 -30.89
CA ASN A 364 20.12 16.44 -30.51
C ASN A 364 18.85 16.21 -29.67
N ILE A 365 18.77 16.84 -28.50
CA ILE A 365 17.69 16.59 -27.54
C ILE A 365 17.13 17.89 -26.99
N VAL A 366 15.82 17.87 -26.72
CA VAL A 366 15.11 18.90 -25.97
C VAL A 366 14.76 18.33 -24.62
N VAL A 367 15.24 18.97 -23.56
CA VAL A 367 14.98 18.53 -22.18
C VAL A 367 14.00 19.51 -21.54
N GLN A 368 12.84 19.01 -21.14
CA GLN A 368 11.79 19.77 -20.49
C GLN A 368 11.60 19.27 -19.06
N GLY A 369 11.54 20.18 -18.10
CA GLY A 369 11.25 19.85 -16.70
C GLY A 369 10.68 21.07 -15.96
N PRO A 370 9.75 20.89 -15.01
CA PRO A 370 9.31 21.96 -14.12
C PRO A 370 10.47 22.64 -13.36
N PRO A 371 10.27 23.83 -12.77
CA PRO A 371 11.27 24.42 -11.87
C PRO A 371 11.55 23.49 -10.68
N GLY A 372 12.83 23.34 -10.32
CA GLY A 372 13.25 22.48 -9.22
C GLY A 372 13.57 21.02 -9.60
N THR A 373 13.31 20.56 -10.82
CA THR A 373 13.58 19.15 -11.25
C THR A 373 15.04 18.88 -11.63
N GLY A 374 15.98 19.64 -11.08
CA GLY A 374 17.41 19.41 -11.31
C GLY A 374 17.94 19.75 -12.72
N LYS A 375 17.25 20.57 -13.52
CA LYS A 375 17.72 20.96 -14.88
C LYS A 375 19.19 21.40 -14.92
N SER A 376 19.61 22.29 -14.02
CA SER A 376 21.00 22.75 -13.91
C SER A 376 21.96 21.62 -13.49
N GLN A 377 21.49 20.65 -12.70
CA GLN A 377 22.24 19.46 -12.32
C GLN A 377 22.53 18.58 -13.53
N THR A 378 21.51 18.38 -14.38
CA THR A 378 21.65 17.66 -15.64
C THR A 378 22.66 18.32 -16.58
N ILE A 379 22.65 19.66 -16.68
CA ILE A 379 23.64 20.41 -17.48
C ILE A 379 25.06 20.18 -16.94
N VAL A 380 25.26 20.28 -15.64
CA VAL A 380 26.58 20.05 -15.01
C VAL A 380 27.07 18.63 -15.29
N ASN A 381 26.19 17.63 -15.14
CA ASN A 381 26.50 16.24 -15.45
C ASN A 381 26.82 16.01 -16.94
N LEU A 382 26.11 16.69 -17.85
CA LEU A 382 26.42 16.66 -19.29
C LEU A 382 27.79 17.26 -19.60
N ILE A 383 28.13 18.42 -19.00
CA ILE A 383 29.43 19.06 -19.17
C ILE A 383 30.54 18.15 -18.65
N ALA A 384 30.39 17.62 -17.43
CA ALA A 384 31.35 16.69 -16.84
C ALA A 384 31.57 15.43 -17.70
N GLN A 385 30.47 14.85 -18.21
CA GLN A 385 30.52 13.72 -19.13
C GLN A 385 31.26 14.05 -20.43
N ALA A 386 30.98 15.20 -21.03
CA ALA A 386 31.65 15.64 -22.25
C ALA A 386 33.15 15.92 -22.03
N LEU A 387 33.52 16.50 -20.88
CA LEU A 387 34.92 16.70 -20.49
C LEU A 387 35.65 15.36 -20.32
N ARG A 388 35.01 14.36 -19.68
CA ARG A 388 35.55 12.99 -19.58
C ARG A 388 35.78 12.36 -20.96
N ASP A 389 34.87 12.62 -21.90
CA ASP A 389 34.99 12.18 -23.30
C ASP A 389 35.94 13.07 -24.13
N ARG A 390 36.70 13.97 -23.49
CA ARG A 390 37.66 14.92 -24.11
C ARG A 390 37.03 15.81 -25.18
N LYS A 391 35.76 16.17 -25.01
CA LYS A 391 35.02 17.08 -25.90
C LYS A 391 35.08 18.51 -25.36
N LYS A 392 35.01 19.48 -26.27
CA LYS A 392 34.79 20.89 -25.93
C LYS A 392 33.29 21.13 -25.83
N VAL A 393 32.87 21.96 -24.89
CA VAL A 393 31.46 22.29 -24.68
C VAL A 393 31.29 23.80 -24.76
N LEU A 394 30.32 24.25 -25.57
CA LEU A 394 29.82 25.62 -25.55
C LEU A 394 28.46 25.59 -24.88
N PHE A 395 28.35 26.24 -23.72
CA PHE A 395 27.10 26.39 -22.99
C PHE A 395 26.57 27.81 -23.20
N VAL A 396 25.36 27.92 -23.76
CA VAL A 396 24.70 29.19 -24.09
C VAL A 396 23.37 29.26 -23.36
N SER A 397 23.04 30.43 -22.82
CA SER A 397 21.78 30.72 -22.15
C SER A 397 21.38 32.16 -22.43
N GLU A 398 20.08 32.43 -22.54
CA GLU A 398 19.54 33.79 -22.63
C GLU A 398 19.68 34.55 -21.30
N LYS A 399 19.67 33.83 -20.17
CA LYS A 399 19.72 34.42 -18.82
C LYS A 399 21.08 34.19 -18.17
N MET A 400 21.67 35.27 -17.64
CA MET A 400 22.93 35.24 -16.88
C MET A 400 22.83 34.33 -15.64
N ALA A 401 21.72 34.41 -14.91
CA ALA A 401 21.51 33.60 -13.71
C ALA A 401 21.66 32.08 -13.97
N ALA A 402 21.28 31.59 -15.14
CA ALA A 402 21.45 30.17 -15.48
C ALA A 402 22.93 29.80 -15.72
N LEU A 403 23.71 30.70 -16.34
CA LEU A 403 25.16 30.53 -16.50
C LEU A 403 25.85 30.51 -15.13
N GLU A 404 25.55 31.49 -14.27
CA GLU A 404 26.15 31.59 -12.93
C GLU A 404 25.84 30.37 -12.05
N VAL A 405 24.60 29.87 -12.08
CA VAL A 405 24.21 28.68 -11.30
C VAL A 405 24.99 27.44 -11.75
N VAL A 406 25.15 27.25 -13.06
CA VAL A 406 25.91 26.11 -13.61
C VAL A 406 27.40 26.26 -13.30
N PHE A 407 27.97 27.46 -13.50
CA PHE A 407 29.36 27.74 -13.20
C PHE A 407 29.68 27.56 -11.70
N ARG A 408 28.84 28.08 -10.81
CA ARG A 408 28.99 27.90 -9.36
C ARG A 408 29.01 26.41 -8.98
N ARG A 409 28.10 25.60 -9.55
CA ARG A 409 28.10 24.15 -9.32
C ARG A 409 29.37 23.47 -9.86
N LEU A 410 29.84 23.85 -11.05
CA LEU A 410 31.12 23.33 -11.58
C LEU A 410 32.29 23.71 -10.69
N LYS A 411 32.29 24.93 -10.13
CA LYS A 411 33.30 25.40 -9.17
C LYS A 411 33.27 24.64 -7.86
N GLU A 412 32.09 24.36 -7.30
CA GLU A 412 31.91 23.56 -6.08
C GLU A 412 32.47 22.14 -6.23
N ILE A 413 32.41 21.58 -7.44
CA ILE A 413 32.94 20.24 -7.78
C ILE A 413 34.43 20.30 -8.18
N GLY A 414 35.00 21.51 -8.27
CA GLY A 414 36.40 21.73 -8.64
C GLY A 414 36.68 21.64 -10.13
N LEU A 415 35.67 21.75 -11.01
CA LEU A 415 35.81 21.76 -12.47
C LEU A 415 35.87 23.16 -13.09
N SER A 416 35.90 24.22 -12.28
CA SER A 416 35.96 25.60 -12.79
C SER A 416 37.20 25.88 -13.64
N PHE A 417 38.30 25.15 -13.43
CA PHE A 417 39.52 25.33 -14.21
C PHE A 417 39.38 24.95 -15.70
N ALA A 418 38.39 24.13 -16.02
CA ALA A 418 38.09 23.70 -17.39
C ALA A 418 37.03 24.60 -18.04
N CYS A 419 36.62 25.66 -17.36
CA CYS A 419 35.63 26.61 -17.83
C CYS A 419 36.33 27.90 -18.25
N LEU A 420 35.81 28.55 -19.29
CA LEU A 420 36.18 29.90 -19.68
C LEU A 420 34.89 30.71 -19.72
N GLU A 421 34.76 31.68 -18.82
CA GLU A 421 33.57 32.53 -18.75
C GLU A 421 33.69 33.71 -19.73
N ILE A 422 32.96 33.63 -20.85
CA ILE A 422 32.91 34.71 -21.83
C ILE A 422 31.74 35.64 -21.47
N HIS A 423 32.02 36.57 -20.56
CA HIS A 423 31.26 37.81 -20.36
C HIS A 423 31.78 38.88 -21.34
N SER A 424 31.05 39.99 -21.53
CA SER A 424 31.20 40.97 -22.63
C SER A 424 32.64 41.44 -22.99
N HIS A 425 32.77 41.98 -24.21
CA HIS A 425 33.89 41.81 -25.15
C HIS A 425 35.30 42.31 -24.78
N ARG A 426 35.50 43.30 -23.89
CA ARG A 426 36.83 43.93 -23.72
C ARG A 426 37.43 43.87 -22.32
N SER A 427 36.68 44.26 -21.28
CA SER A 427 37.11 44.11 -19.88
C SER A 427 37.47 42.67 -19.47
N ASN A 428 37.13 41.71 -20.33
CA ASN A 428 37.38 40.29 -20.17
C ASN A 428 38.63 39.77 -20.90
N LYS A 429 39.29 40.49 -21.84
CA LYS A 429 40.47 39.95 -22.55
C LYS A 429 41.62 39.63 -21.60
N ALA A 430 41.96 40.56 -20.69
CA ALA A 430 43.01 40.34 -19.69
C ALA A 430 42.65 39.20 -18.71
N LYS A 431 41.40 39.14 -18.27
CA LYS A 431 40.88 38.06 -17.40
C LYS A 431 40.90 36.70 -18.11
N VAL A 432 40.50 36.67 -19.38
CA VAL A 432 40.55 35.48 -20.25
C VAL A 432 42.00 35.01 -20.41
N ILE A 433 42.95 35.91 -20.67
CA ILE A 433 44.38 35.57 -20.75
C ILE A 433 44.88 35.04 -19.40
N GLU A 434 44.50 35.67 -18.29
CA GLU A 434 44.86 35.22 -16.95
C GLU A 434 44.30 33.82 -16.64
N GLU A 435 43.04 33.57 -17.00
CA GLU A 435 42.35 32.29 -16.81
C GLU A 435 42.97 31.20 -17.69
N LEU A 436 43.23 31.49 -18.97
CA LEU A 436 43.97 30.59 -19.86
C LEU A 436 45.37 30.28 -19.32
N GLY A 437 46.07 31.28 -18.78
CA GLY A 437 47.37 31.11 -18.12
C GLY A 437 47.28 30.18 -16.90
N LYS A 438 46.27 30.38 -16.05
CA LYS A 438 46.00 29.51 -14.89
C LYS A 438 45.72 28.06 -15.33
N THR A 439 44.88 27.86 -16.34
CA THR A 439 44.56 26.52 -16.86
C THR A 439 45.78 25.83 -17.48
N LEU A 440 46.65 26.55 -18.18
CA LEU A 440 47.89 26.01 -18.74
C LEU A 440 48.91 25.60 -17.67
N GLN A 441 48.97 26.32 -16.55
CA GLN A 441 49.90 26.01 -15.45
C GLN A 441 49.46 24.81 -14.61
N GLN A 442 48.17 24.49 -14.62
CA GLN A 442 47.66 23.32 -13.92
C GLN A 442 48.15 22.02 -14.54
N HIS A 443 49.03 21.34 -13.81
CA HIS A 443 49.42 19.97 -14.13
C HIS A 443 48.25 19.05 -13.78
N LEU A 444 47.40 18.75 -14.76
CA LEU A 444 46.39 17.71 -14.64
C LEU A 444 47.10 16.38 -14.44
N ALA A 445 47.22 15.96 -13.18
CA ALA A 445 47.71 14.63 -12.83
C ALA A 445 46.84 13.60 -13.57
N THR A 446 47.39 13.04 -14.64
CA THR A 446 46.65 12.25 -15.63
C THR A 446 46.47 10.80 -15.19
N SER A 447 46.89 10.47 -13.96
CA SER A 447 46.83 9.12 -13.43
C SER A 447 45.46 8.86 -12.85
N GLU A 448 44.78 7.84 -13.37
CA GLU A 448 43.58 7.32 -12.72
C GLU A 448 43.93 6.88 -11.29
N PRO A 449 43.06 7.16 -10.30
CA PRO A 449 43.27 6.68 -8.94
C PRO A 449 43.49 5.17 -8.95
N PRO A 450 44.45 4.63 -8.17
CA PRO A 450 44.74 3.19 -8.16
C PRO A 450 43.52 2.32 -7.84
N ASP A 451 42.53 2.88 -7.14
CA ASP A 451 41.30 2.19 -6.69
C ASP A 451 40.08 2.44 -7.60
N ALA A 452 40.23 3.14 -8.73
CA ALA A 452 39.11 3.50 -9.61
C ALA A 452 38.38 2.25 -10.12
N MET A 453 39.12 1.24 -10.60
CA MET A 453 38.55 -0.01 -11.09
C MET A 453 37.77 -0.76 -10.00
N ASP A 454 38.27 -0.77 -8.76
CA ASP A 454 37.61 -1.41 -7.62
C ASP A 454 36.30 -0.70 -7.25
N ARG A 455 36.25 0.63 -7.33
CA ARG A 455 35.03 1.41 -7.11
C ARG A 455 33.95 1.05 -8.13
N PHE A 456 34.31 0.97 -9.42
CA PHE A 456 33.36 0.56 -10.46
C PHE A 456 32.88 -0.87 -10.27
N ASN A 457 33.78 -1.81 -9.93
CA ASN A 457 33.40 -3.19 -9.67
C ASN A 457 32.44 -3.31 -8.48
N ARG A 458 32.65 -2.53 -7.40
CA ARG A 458 31.70 -2.46 -6.28
C ARG A 458 30.34 -1.90 -6.71
N LEU A 459 30.33 -0.90 -7.58
CA LEU A 459 29.10 -0.29 -8.08
C LEU A 459 28.30 -1.28 -8.96
N ILE A 460 28.96 -2.01 -9.86
CA ILE A 460 28.33 -3.06 -10.67
C ILE A 460 27.68 -4.13 -9.76
N LYS A 461 28.43 -4.67 -8.80
CA LYS A 461 27.90 -5.68 -7.86
C LYS A 461 26.70 -5.17 -7.05
N ARG A 462 26.74 -3.92 -6.59
CA ARG A 462 25.62 -3.30 -5.87
C ARG A 462 24.39 -3.12 -6.76
N ARG A 463 24.58 -2.66 -8.00
CA ARG A 463 23.50 -2.52 -9.00
C ARG A 463 22.84 -3.86 -9.29
N GLU A 464 23.63 -4.91 -9.51
CA GLU A 464 23.12 -6.28 -9.71
C GLU A 464 22.32 -6.77 -8.51
N LEU A 465 22.83 -6.59 -7.29
CA LEU A 465 22.15 -7.00 -6.06
C LEU A 465 20.82 -6.26 -5.85
N LEU A 466 20.78 -4.94 -6.07
CA LEU A 466 19.56 -4.14 -5.95
C LEU A 466 18.52 -4.54 -7.02
N ASN A 467 18.97 -4.70 -8.26
CA ASN A 467 18.09 -5.14 -9.35
C ASN A 467 17.56 -6.56 -9.12
N GLN A 468 18.39 -7.46 -8.58
CA GLN A 468 17.94 -8.80 -8.20
C GLN A 468 16.91 -8.75 -7.08
N TYR A 469 17.12 -7.92 -6.05
CA TYR A 469 16.16 -7.73 -4.97
C TYR A 469 14.80 -7.25 -5.49
N VAL A 470 14.77 -6.23 -6.37
CA VAL A 470 13.53 -5.72 -6.96
C VAL A 470 12.84 -6.81 -7.80
N ARG A 471 13.59 -7.54 -8.64
CA ARG A 471 13.02 -8.65 -9.44
C ARG A 471 12.43 -9.73 -8.54
N GLU A 472 13.13 -10.12 -7.49
CA GLU A 472 12.62 -11.11 -6.54
C GLU A 472 11.39 -10.58 -5.77
N LEU A 473 11.35 -9.31 -5.37
CA LEU A 473 10.19 -8.74 -4.69
C LEU A 473 8.92 -8.77 -5.56
N HIS A 474 9.06 -8.55 -6.87
CA HIS A 474 7.96 -8.51 -7.84
C HIS A 474 7.65 -9.87 -8.50
N LYS A 475 8.50 -10.88 -8.35
CA LYS A 475 8.28 -12.24 -8.86
C LYS A 475 7.00 -12.85 -8.28
N LEU A 476 6.11 -13.33 -9.16
CA LEU A 476 4.88 -14.03 -8.78
C LEU A 476 5.22 -15.41 -8.20
N ARG A 477 4.58 -15.78 -7.10
CA ARG A 477 4.83 -17.03 -6.35
C ARG A 477 3.51 -17.71 -5.94
N GLY A 478 3.58 -19.03 -5.79
CA GLY A 478 2.48 -19.86 -5.33
C GLY A 478 1.28 -19.90 -6.29
N ALA A 479 0.23 -20.62 -5.89
CA ALA A 479 -0.99 -20.75 -6.67
C ALA A 479 -1.86 -19.47 -6.65
N LEU A 480 -1.74 -18.62 -5.63
CA LEU A 480 -2.33 -17.27 -5.61
C LEU A 480 -1.73 -16.31 -6.66
N SER A 481 -0.57 -16.65 -7.25
CA SER A 481 0.16 -15.75 -8.16
C SER A 481 0.42 -14.36 -7.56
N PHE A 482 0.76 -14.31 -6.28
CA PHE A 482 1.09 -13.05 -5.59
C PHE A 482 2.61 -12.82 -5.62
N SER A 483 3.01 -11.57 -5.85
CA SER A 483 4.38 -11.16 -5.56
C SER A 483 4.54 -10.86 -4.07
N ALA A 484 5.77 -10.92 -3.56
CA ALA A 484 6.04 -10.52 -2.19
C ALA A 484 5.63 -9.04 -1.97
N TYR A 485 5.87 -8.17 -2.95
CA TYR A 485 5.38 -6.79 -2.97
C TYR A 485 3.87 -6.71 -2.75
N LYS A 486 3.08 -7.46 -3.54
CA LYS A 486 1.62 -7.45 -3.46
C LYS A 486 1.15 -8.00 -2.11
N ALA A 487 1.72 -9.12 -1.63
CA ALA A 487 1.37 -9.70 -0.34
C ALA A 487 1.62 -8.73 0.83
N HIS A 488 2.79 -8.08 0.88
CA HIS A 488 3.09 -7.07 1.89
C HIS A 488 2.15 -5.87 1.78
N GLY A 489 1.83 -5.41 0.56
CA GLY A 489 0.87 -4.32 0.35
C GLY A 489 -0.54 -4.66 0.82
N HIS A 490 -0.97 -5.93 0.71
CA HIS A 490 -2.24 -6.38 1.28
C HIS A 490 -2.19 -6.46 2.81
N LEU A 491 -1.11 -7.00 3.39
CA LEU A 491 -0.94 -7.09 4.85
C LEU A 491 -0.86 -5.71 5.51
N ALA A 492 -0.21 -4.74 4.87
CA ALA A 492 -0.08 -3.37 5.39
C ALA A 492 -1.43 -2.68 5.62
N LYS A 493 -2.49 -3.08 4.91
CA LYS A 493 -3.86 -2.57 5.13
C LYS A 493 -4.45 -2.99 6.49
N TYR A 494 -3.87 -4.01 7.11
CA TYR A 494 -4.32 -4.61 8.35
C TYR A 494 -3.26 -4.51 9.45
N TRP A 495 -2.38 -3.51 9.40
CA TRP A 495 -1.25 -3.35 10.33
C TRP A 495 -1.68 -3.30 11.80
N ASP A 496 -2.77 -2.61 12.11
CA ASP A 496 -3.31 -2.48 13.48
C ASP A 496 -4.24 -3.63 13.89
N ALA A 497 -4.47 -4.61 13.00
CA ALA A 497 -5.34 -5.73 13.31
C ALA A 497 -4.67 -6.70 14.30
N PRO A 498 -5.43 -7.24 15.28
CA PRO A 498 -4.88 -8.22 16.21
C PRO A 498 -4.42 -9.47 15.45
N THR A 499 -3.20 -9.92 15.74
CA THR A 499 -2.64 -11.13 15.12
C THR A 499 -3.21 -12.37 15.81
N ILE A 500 -3.93 -13.20 15.06
CA ILE A 500 -4.46 -14.48 15.52
C ILE A 500 -3.60 -15.60 14.94
N ASN A 501 -2.99 -16.40 15.82
CA ASN A 501 -2.22 -17.56 15.40
C ASN A 501 -3.14 -18.78 15.30
N PHE A 502 -3.32 -19.30 14.09
CA PHE A 502 -4.07 -20.53 13.84
C PHE A 502 -3.39 -21.35 12.75
N LYS A 503 -3.67 -22.66 12.72
CA LYS A 503 -3.14 -23.57 11.71
C LYS A 503 -4.05 -23.53 10.49
N LEU A 504 -3.50 -23.13 9.34
CA LEU A 504 -4.21 -23.22 8.06
C LEU A 504 -4.39 -24.67 7.63
N PRO A 505 -5.46 -25.01 6.90
CA PRO A 505 -5.69 -26.34 6.33
C PRO A 505 -4.82 -26.58 5.09
N LEU A 506 -3.56 -26.14 5.13
CA LEU A 506 -2.57 -26.27 4.06
C LEU A 506 -1.22 -26.70 4.63
N GLU A 507 -0.48 -27.52 3.88
CA GLU A 507 0.92 -27.85 4.23
C GLU A 507 1.85 -26.67 3.98
N ARG A 508 1.64 -25.92 2.89
CA ARG A 508 2.40 -24.70 2.56
C ARG A 508 1.43 -23.58 2.22
N ALA A 509 1.69 -22.38 2.75
CA ALA A 509 0.90 -21.19 2.43
C ALA A 509 0.91 -20.82 0.93
N GLN A 510 1.90 -21.31 0.17
CA GLN A 510 2.01 -21.09 -1.28
C GLN A 510 0.98 -21.90 -2.09
N ASP A 511 0.38 -22.94 -1.50
CA ASP A 511 -0.57 -23.82 -2.18
C ASP A 511 -1.99 -23.26 -2.15
N ALA A 512 -2.23 -22.16 -1.43
CA ALA A 512 -3.49 -21.44 -1.44
C ALA A 512 -3.83 -20.98 -2.87
N THR A 513 -5.07 -21.20 -3.30
CA THR A 513 -5.65 -20.66 -4.53
C THR A 513 -6.56 -19.48 -4.21
N SER A 514 -6.92 -18.69 -5.23
CA SER A 514 -7.86 -17.57 -5.03
C SER A 514 -9.19 -18.07 -4.48
N ASP A 515 -9.69 -19.20 -5.02
CA ASP A 515 -10.95 -19.80 -4.61
C ASP A 515 -10.91 -20.23 -3.14
N SER A 516 -9.84 -20.92 -2.71
CA SER A 516 -9.68 -21.35 -1.33
C SER A 516 -9.63 -20.16 -0.34
N LEU A 517 -8.99 -19.06 -0.76
CA LEU A 517 -8.90 -17.85 0.06
C LEU A 517 -10.27 -17.19 0.21
N ASP A 518 -11.05 -17.11 -0.87
CA ASP A 518 -12.40 -16.55 -0.86
C ASP A 518 -13.36 -17.41 -0.03
N GLU A 519 -13.23 -18.75 -0.09
CA GLU A 519 -13.96 -19.67 0.78
C GLU A 519 -13.66 -19.40 2.26
N TRP A 520 -12.37 -19.28 2.65
CA TRP A 520 -12.00 -19.00 4.04
C TRP A 520 -12.48 -17.63 4.52
N LEU A 521 -12.35 -16.59 3.69
CA LEU A 521 -12.86 -15.26 4.01
C LEU A 521 -14.38 -15.27 4.19
N THR A 522 -15.09 -16.06 3.36
CA THR A 522 -16.54 -16.24 3.49
C THR A 522 -16.91 -16.98 4.78
N ALA A 523 -16.17 -18.03 5.12
CA ALA A 523 -16.37 -18.77 6.37
C ALA A 523 -16.13 -17.89 7.61
N ILE A 524 -15.08 -17.07 7.62
CA ILE A 524 -14.79 -16.12 8.71
C ILE A 524 -15.91 -15.06 8.81
N ARG A 525 -16.39 -14.53 7.67
CA ARG A 525 -17.53 -13.59 7.66
C ARG A 525 -18.79 -14.22 8.25
N ARG A 526 -19.14 -15.45 7.85
CA ARG A 526 -20.27 -16.18 8.43
C ARG A 526 -20.10 -16.39 9.94
N LEU A 527 -18.89 -16.72 10.39
CA LEU A 527 -18.62 -16.87 11.81
C LEU A 527 -18.86 -15.57 12.58
N SER A 528 -18.51 -14.41 11.99
CA SER A 528 -18.79 -13.10 12.61
C SER A 528 -20.28 -12.76 12.72
N GLU A 529 -21.14 -13.32 11.86
CA GLU A 529 -22.59 -13.13 11.91
C GLU A 529 -23.25 -13.94 13.05
N ILE A 530 -22.57 -14.98 13.54
CA ILE A 530 -23.09 -15.91 14.55
C ILE A 530 -22.42 -15.64 15.91
N GLN A 531 -22.40 -14.37 16.33
CA GLN A 531 -21.66 -13.96 17.51
C GLN A 531 -22.17 -14.61 18.81
N GLU A 532 -23.50 -14.68 18.95
CA GLU A 532 -24.18 -15.21 20.14
C GLU A 532 -23.83 -16.67 20.46
N VAL A 533 -23.50 -17.47 19.43
CA VAL A 533 -23.19 -18.90 19.60
C VAL A 533 -21.81 -19.11 20.19
N TRP A 534 -20.83 -18.29 19.83
CA TRP A 534 -19.47 -18.46 20.35
C TRP A 534 -19.27 -17.76 21.70
N ASP A 535 -19.92 -16.62 21.94
CA ASP A 535 -19.88 -15.91 23.23
C ASP A 535 -20.42 -16.77 24.39
N ASN A 536 -21.36 -17.68 24.10
CA ASN A 536 -21.98 -18.58 25.08
C ASN A 536 -21.91 -20.05 24.63
N TYR A 537 -20.78 -20.51 24.11
CA TYR A 537 -20.67 -21.84 23.49
C TYR A 537 -21.12 -22.99 24.41
N GLU A 538 -20.66 -23.02 25.67
CA GLU A 538 -21.01 -24.09 26.61
C GLU A 538 -22.46 -24.02 27.12
N GLY A 539 -23.02 -22.81 27.21
CA GLY A 539 -24.40 -22.57 27.63
C GLY A 539 -25.40 -22.51 26.48
N HIS A 540 -24.95 -22.66 25.24
CA HIS A 540 -25.79 -22.55 24.07
C HIS A 540 -26.73 -23.77 23.99
N PRO A 541 -28.02 -23.61 23.62
CA PRO A 541 -28.96 -24.74 23.52
C PRO A 541 -28.52 -25.86 22.57
N TRP A 542 -27.63 -25.55 21.63
CA TRP A 542 -27.07 -26.49 20.67
C TRP A 542 -25.67 -26.99 21.05
N ALA A 543 -25.17 -26.69 22.25
CA ALA A 543 -23.89 -27.18 22.72
C ALA A 543 -23.86 -28.72 22.70
N GLY A 544 -22.85 -29.30 22.03
CA GLY A 544 -22.75 -30.76 21.86
C GLY A 544 -23.69 -31.38 20.82
N ALA A 545 -24.45 -30.58 20.07
CA ALA A 545 -25.26 -31.09 18.96
C ALA A 545 -24.36 -31.56 17.81
N ASN A 546 -24.39 -32.86 17.54
CA ASN A 546 -23.68 -33.45 16.40
C ASN A 546 -24.62 -33.56 15.20
N ILE A 547 -24.88 -32.42 14.55
CA ILE A 547 -25.72 -32.36 13.34
C ILE A 547 -24.79 -32.23 12.14
N ASP A 548 -24.90 -33.17 11.21
CA ASP A 548 -24.20 -33.09 9.94
C ASP A 548 -24.77 -31.90 9.12
N PRO A 549 -23.95 -30.88 8.78
CA PRO A 549 -24.41 -29.67 8.09
C PRO A 549 -25.13 -29.94 6.77
N ASP A 550 -24.73 -30.99 6.06
CA ASP A 550 -25.33 -31.38 4.77
C ASP A 550 -26.66 -32.13 4.94
N SER A 551 -26.98 -32.56 6.16
CA SER A 551 -28.19 -33.29 6.49
C SER A 551 -29.30 -32.44 7.09
N TYR A 552 -29.01 -31.21 7.53
CA TYR A 552 -29.98 -30.31 8.19
C TYR A 552 -31.03 -29.80 7.20
N THR A 553 -32.12 -30.55 7.09
CA THR A 553 -33.28 -30.17 6.26
C THR A 553 -34.34 -29.41 7.05
N ILE A 554 -35.24 -28.74 6.34
CA ILE A 554 -36.43 -28.11 6.94
C ILE A 554 -37.27 -29.14 7.71
N GLU A 555 -37.34 -30.39 7.22
CA GLU A 555 -38.05 -31.48 7.88
C GLU A 555 -37.41 -31.87 9.22
N GLN A 556 -36.08 -31.92 9.29
CA GLN A 556 -35.39 -32.19 10.55
C GLN A 556 -35.61 -31.06 11.56
N ARG A 557 -35.61 -29.80 11.12
CA ARG A 557 -35.95 -28.66 11.98
C ARG A 557 -37.34 -28.84 12.59
N ASP A 558 -38.34 -29.18 11.80
CA ASP A 558 -39.71 -29.36 12.27
C ASP A 558 -39.82 -30.55 13.24
N GLN A 559 -39.11 -31.64 12.97
CA GLN A 559 -39.02 -32.78 13.89
C GLN A 559 -38.37 -32.40 15.23
N ILE A 560 -37.29 -31.63 15.21
CA ILE A 560 -36.63 -31.15 16.43
C ILE A 560 -37.60 -30.29 17.24
N LEU A 561 -38.33 -29.37 16.59
CA LEU A 561 -39.34 -28.54 17.26
C LEU A 561 -40.45 -29.40 17.89
N GLU A 562 -40.92 -30.44 17.17
CA GLU A 562 -41.90 -31.37 17.69
C GLU A 562 -41.36 -32.15 18.91
N TYR A 563 -40.14 -32.71 18.84
CA TYR A 563 -39.55 -33.45 19.96
C TYR A 563 -39.29 -32.57 21.17
N VAL A 564 -38.79 -31.34 20.98
CA VAL A 564 -38.59 -30.37 22.07
C VAL A 564 -39.93 -30.02 22.72
N SER A 565 -40.99 -29.83 21.94
CA SER A 565 -42.33 -29.57 22.48
C SER A 565 -42.87 -30.76 23.32
N LYS A 566 -42.65 -31.99 22.85
CA LYS A 566 -43.03 -33.21 23.56
C LYS A 566 -42.24 -33.35 24.86
N LEU A 567 -40.91 -33.16 24.82
CA LEU A 567 -40.03 -33.21 25.98
C LEU A 567 -40.43 -32.17 27.03
N TYR A 568 -40.69 -30.93 26.61
CA TYR A 568 -41.16 -29.86 27.50
C TYR A 568 -42.46 -30.27 28.21
N SER A 569 -43.44 -30.80 27.47
CA SER A 569 -44.69 -31.27 28.06
C SER A 569 -44.51 -32.46 29.03
N ALA A 570 -43.55 -33.35 28.76
CA ALA A 570 -43.26 -34.50 29.61
C ALA A 570 -42.56 -34.07 30.91
N ILE A 571 -41.62 -33.13 30.83
CA ILE A 571 -40.93 -32.56 31.99
C ILE A 571 -41.94 -31.86 32.91
N GLN A 572 -42.86 -31.06 32.36
CA GLN A 572 -43.91 -30.42 33.16
C GLN A 572 -44.78 -31.44 33.91
N LYS A 573 -45.17 -32.55 33.25
CA LYS A 573 -45.94 -33.62 33.90
C LYS A 573 -45.15 -34.31 35.01
N ILE A 574 -43.87 -34.60 34.78
CA ILE A 574 -42.99 -35.21 35.78
C ILE A 574 -42.87 -34.27 36.99
N GLU A 575 -42.66 -32.97 36.76
CA GLU A 575 -42.55 -31.96 37.80
C GLU A 575 -43.83 -31.86 38.66
N GLU A 576 -45.02 -31.88 38.03
CA GLU A 576 -46.30 -31.88 38.73
C GLU A 576 -46.51 -33.13 39.59
N VAL A 577 -46.25 -34.31 39.01
CA VAL A 577 -46.44 -35.60 39.71
C VAL A 577 -45.45 -35.74 40.87
N THR A 578 -44.16 -35.51 40.62
CA THR A 578 -43.13 -35.61 41.65
C THR A 578 -43.36 -34.61 42.79
N LYS A 579 -43.78 -33.38 42.49
CA LYS A 579 -44.16 -32.39 43.52
C LYS A 579 -45.33 -32.87 44.38
N SER A 580 -46.36 -33.46 43.77
CA SER A 580 -47.52 -34.00 44.49
C SER A 580 -47.15 -35.17 45.41
N VAL A 581 -46.32 -36.10 44.91
CA VAL A 581 -45.91 -37.29 45.65
C VAL A 581 -44.91 -36.94 46.77
N ALA A 582 -43.93 -36.06 46.50
CA ALA A 582 -42.97 -35.59 47.49
C ALA A 582 -43.68 -34.93 48.67
N HIS A 583 -44.70 -34.10 48.41
CA HIS A 583 -45.52 -33.49 49.45
C HIS A 583 -46.28 -34.52 50.31
N LYS A 584 -46.81 -35.60 49.72
CA LYS A 584 -47.54 -36.65 50.46
C LYS A 584 -46.63 -37.50 51.35
N LEU A 585 -45.39 -37.74 50.91
CA LEU A 585 -44.42 -38.58 51.63
C LEU A 585 -43.50 -37.78 52.56
N GLY A 586 -43.58 -36.45 52.56
CA GLY A 586 -42.69 -35.58 53.34
C GLY A 586 -41.25 -35.55 52.81
N LEU A 587 -41.04 -35.82 51.52
CA LEU A 587 -39.73 -35.83 50.86
C LEU A 587 -39.45 -34.51 50.12
N TYR A 588 -38.18 -34.23 49.82
CA TYR A 588 -37.79 -33.09 48.98
C TYR A 588 -38.16 -33.32 47.51
N LYS A 589 -38.54 -32.23 46.82
CA LYS A 589 -38.85 -32.26 45.39
C LYS A 589 -37.56 -32.53 44.57
N PRO A 590 -37.58 -33.49 43.63
CA PRO A 590 -36.47 -33.69 42.67
C PRO A 590 -36.21 -32.45 41.81
N ASN A 591 -34.94 -32.10 41.60
CA ASN A 591 -34.55 -30.94 40.76
C ASN A 591 -33.87 -31.35 39.44
N CYS A 592 -33.48 -32.61 39.28
CA CYS A 592 -32.94 -33.16 38.05
C CYS A 592 -33.54 -34.53 37.72
N LEU A 593 -33.29 -35.03 36.51
CA LEU A 593 -33.80 -36.34 36.07
C LEU A 593 -33.24 -37.49 36.93
N GLU A 594 -31.98 -37.41 37.32
CA GLU A 594 -31.34 -38.41 38.19
C GLU A 594 -31.99 -38.46 39.58
N ASP A 595 -32.37 -37.29 40.13
CA ASP A 595 -33.16 -37.23 41.36
C ASP A 595 -34.53 -37.86 41.16
N CYS A 596 -35.17 -37.66 39.99
CA CYS A 596 -36.44 -38.31 39.66
C CYS A 596 -36.30 -39.84 39.58
N GLU A 597 -35.19 -40.37 39.06
CA GLU A 597 -34.92 -41.81 39.00
C GLU A 597 -34.73 -42.40 40.41
N LYS A 598 -33.91 -41.76 41.25
CA LYS A 598 -33.76 -42.14 42.67
C LYS A 598 -35.09 -42.07 43.41
N PHE A 599 -35.89 -41.05 43.13
CA PHE A 599 -37.23 -40.89 43.69
C PHE A 599 -38.15 -42.03 43.27
N LEU A 600 -38.09 -42.47 42.02
CA LEU A 600 -38.84 -43.64 41.53
C LEU A 600 -38.38 -44.94 42.20
N GLU A 601 -37.10 -45.12 42.47
CA GLU A 601 -36.60 -46.29 43.21
C GLU A 601 -37.18 -46.34 44.63
N ILE A 602 -37.19 -45.22 45.35
CA ILE A 602 -37.81 -45.11 46.67
C ILE A 602 -39.30 -45.48 46.60
N LEU A 603 -40.01 -44.98 45.59
CA LEU A 603 -41.44 -45.29 45.40
C LEU A 603 -41.69 -46.77 45.11
N LYS A 604 -40.80 -47.43 44.36
CA LYS A 604 -40.88 -48.89 44.10
C LYS A 604 -40.66 -49.69 45.37
N VAL A 605 -39.67 -49.34 46.19
CA VAL A 605 -39.43 -50.01 47.47
C VAL A 605 -40.66 -49.86 48.39
N LEU A 606 -41.24 -48.65 48.44
CA LEU A 606 -42.46 -48.42 49.21
C LEU A 606 -43.68 -49.20 48.68
N SER A 607 -43.76 -49.47 47.37
CA SER A 607 -44.84 -50.30 46.82
C SER A 607 -44.70 -51.79 47.10
N ASP A 608 -43.47 -52.27 47.29
CA ASP A 608 -43.16 -53.70 47.48
C ASP A 608 -43.18 -54.14 48.95
N CYS A 609 -43.30 -53.21 49.91
CA CYS A 609 -43.42 -53.52 51.32
C CYS A 609 -44.74 -54.24 51.66
N VAL A 610 -44.64 -55.48 52.13
CA VAL A 610 -45.78 -56.23 52.69
C VAL A 610 -46.14 -55.64 54.06
N PRO A 611 -47.43 -55.42 54.38
CA PRO A 611 -47.83 -54.87 55.67
C PRO A 611 -47.38 -55.78 56.82
N VAL A 612 -46.57 -55.23 57.72
CA VAL A 612 -46.12 -55.90 58.95
C VAL A 612 -47.24 -55.84 59.99
N PHE A 613 -47.54 -56.96 60.64
CA PHE A 613 -48.56 -57.00 61.69
C PHE A 613 -48.01 -56.41 62.99
N ASP A 614 -48.74 -55.48 63.61
CA ASP A 614 -48.30 -54.73 64.80
C ASP A 614 -47.87 -55.63 65.98
N ILE A 615 -48.44 -56.83 66.08
CA ILE A 615 -48.14 -57.79 67.14
C ILE A 615 -46.68 -58.29 67.05
N TRP A 616 -46.07 -58.29 65.86
CA TRP A 616 -44.70 -58.75 65.64
C TRP A 616 -43.65 -57.71 66.04
N LEU A 617 -44.00 -56.42 66.00
CA LEU A 617 -43.08 -55.32 66.30
C LEU A 617 -42.82 -55.15 67.81
N ASN A 618 -43.67 -55.73 68.67
CA ASN A 618 -43.69 -55.49 70.13
C ASN A 618 -43.31 -56.73 70.98
N LYS A 619 -42.70 -57.78 70.40
CA LYS A 619 -42.35 -59.02 71.11
C LYS A 619 -40.83 -59.26 71.12
N ASP A 620 -40.35 -59.93 72.16
CA ASP A 620 -38.93 -60.28 72.31
C ASP A 620 -38.51 -61.41 71.35
N THR A 621 -37.21 -61.48 71.08
CA THR A 621 -36.60 -62.45 70.16
C THR A 621 -36.85 -63.90 70.55
N GLY A 622 -37.02 -64.21 71.84
CA GLY A 622 -37.35 -65.55 72.31
C GLY A 622 -38.76 -65.97 71.91
N THR A 623 -39.73 -65.06 72.01
CA THR A 623 -41.11 -65.30 71.62
C THR A 623 -41.27 -65.41 70.10
N LEU A 624 -40.55 -64.57 69.33
CA LEU A 624 -40.52 -64.67 67.86
C LEU A 624 -39.93 -66.00 67.40
N LYS A 625 -38.82 -66.47 68.01
CA LYS A 625 -38.24 -67.77 67.70
C LYS A 625 -39.21 -68.92 67.97
N LYS A 626 -39.97 -68.85 69.07
CA LYS A 626 -41.02 -69.82 69.38
C LYS A 626 -42.15 -69.83 68.34
N TYR A 627 -42.46 -68.68 67.72
CA TYR A 627 -43.43 -68.60 66.62
C TYR A 627 -42.85 -69.15 65.32
N MET A 628 -41.57 -68.93 65.04
CA MET A 628 -40.87 -69.56 63.91
C MET A 628 -40.84 -71.09 64.03
N ASP A 629 -40.47 -71.62 65.21
CA ASP A 629 -40.44 -73.07 65.45
C ASP A 629 -41.83 -73.71 65.26
N GLN A 630 -42.91 -72.98 65.63
CA GLN A 630 -44.29 -73.41 65.40
C GLN A 630 -44.67 -73.42 63.92
N ALA A 631 -44.23 -72.41 63.16
CA ALA A 631 -44.45 -72.35 61.71
C ALA A 631 -43.71 -73.50 61.01
N ASP A 632 -42.47 -73.79 61.42
CA ASP A 632 -41.67 -74.88 60.88
C ASP A 632 -42.28 -76.26 61.23
N GLU A 633 -42.74 -76.48 62.47
CA GLU A 633 -43.43 -77.73 62.86
C GLU A 633 -44.73 -77.93 62.05
N ALA A 634 -45.50 -76.85 61.85
CA ALA A 634 -46.69 -76.90 61.01
C ALA A 634 -46.36 -77.23 59.55
N ALA A 635 -45.31 -76.63 58.99
CA ALA A 635 -44.86 -76.90 57.62
C ALA A 635 -44.43 -78.36 57.42
N GLU A 636 -43.66 -78.92 58.35
CA GLU A 636 -43.26 -80.33 58.30
C GLU A 636 -44.46 -81.29 58.34
N ARG A 637 -45.44 -81.01 59.22
CA ARG A 637 -46.66 -81.82 59.34
C ARG A 637 -47.56 -81.71 58.10
N VAL A 638 -47.69 -80.53 57.49
CA VAL A 638 -48.39 -80.38 56.20
C VAL A 638 -47.71 -81.24 55.13
N THR A 639 -46.38 -81.22 55.08
CA THR A 639 -45.60 -81.98 54.09
C THR A 639 -45.77 -83.48 54.27
N ARG A 640 -45.75 -83.95 55.53
CA ARG A 640 -46.02 -85.35 55.92
C ARG A 640 -47.44 -85.78 55.57
N LEU A 641 -48.43 -84.92 55.83
CA LEU A 641 -49.83 -85.17 55.51
C LEU A 641 -50.04 -85.29 54.00
N LYS A 642 -49.44 -84.39 53.19
CA LYS A 642 -49.49 -84.48 51.71
C LYS A 642 -48.97 -85.83 51.21
N LYS A 643 -47.78 -86.25 51.67
CA LYS A 643 -47.17 -87.52 51.28
C LYS A 643 -48.03 -88.73 51.67
N SER A 644 -48.65 -88.68 52.85
CA SER A 644 -49.53 -89.75 53.33
C SER A 644 -50.85 -89.80 52.54
N VAL A 645 -51.43 -88.66 52.19
CA VAL A 645 -52.62 -88.55 51.33
C VAL A 645 -52.34 -89.06 49.92
N GLU A 646 -51.22 -88.69 49.31
CA GLU A 646 -50.79 -89.22 48.01
C GLU A 646 -50.64 -90.74 48.04
N THR A 647 -49.99 -91.27 49.09
CA THR A 647 -49.81 -92.71 49.28
C THR A 647 -51.16 -93.42 49.38
N LEU A 648 -52.13 -92.86 50.11
CA LEU A 648 -53.48 -93.41 50.26
C LEU A 648 -54.25 -93.35 48.93
N ALA A 649 -54.25 -92.20 48.25
CA ALA A 649 -54.99 -91.97 47.02
C ALA A 649 -54.57 -92.86 45.84
N THR A 650 -53.31 -93.31 45.80
CA THR A 650 -52.82 -94.18 44.72
C THR A 650 -53.49 -95.55 44.69
N ARG A 651 -54.00 -96.04 45.83
CA ARG A 651 -54.45 -97.43 45.99
C ARG A 651 -55.80 -97.58 46.71
N PHE A 652 -56.19 -96.59 47.50
CA PHE A 652 -57.42 -96.59 48.30
C PHE A 652 -58.25 -95.33 48.09
N ARG A 653 -59.57 -95.44 48.34
CA ARG A 653 -60.49 -94.30 48.42
C ARG A 653 -60.22 -93.52 49.70
N GLU A 654 -60.30 -92.20 49.59
CA GLU A 654 -60.16 -91.25 50.72
C GLU A 654 -61.08 -91.59 51.91
N SER A 655 -62.24 -92.19 51.65
CA SER A 655 -63.17 -92.66 52.69
C SER A 655 -62.66 -93.84 53.54
N LEU A 656 -61.47 -94.38 53.27
CA LEU A 656 -60.77 -95.35 54.12
C LEU A 656 -60.56 -94.81 55.55
N ILE A 657 -60.36 -93.50 55.69
CA ILE A 657 -60.11 -92.81 56.96
C ILE A 657 -61.30 -92.91 57.93
N ASN A 658 -62.50 -93.22 57.43
CA ASN A 658 -63.71 -93.38 58.25
C ASN A 658 -63.86 -94.78 58.87
N LEU A 659 -62.98 -95.74 58.51
CA LEU A 659 -62.94 -97.00 59.23
C LEU A 659 -62.33 -96.79 60.62
N PRO A 660 -62.67 -97.63 61.62
CA PRO A 660 -62.02 -97.62 62.92
C PRO A 660 -60.58 -98.18 62.78
N ILE A 661 -59.70 -97.40 62.15
CA ILE A 661 -58.31 -97.75 61.85
C ILE A 661 -57.58 -98.10 63.15
N ASP A 662 -57.88 -97.42 64.24
CA ASP A 662 -57.32 -97.66 65.58
C ASP A 662 -57.62 -99.07 66.11
N GLN A 663 -58.70 -99.71 65.66
CA GLN A 663 -59.06 -101.08 66.02
C GLN A 663 -58.53 -102.12 65.04
N ILE A 664 -58.33 -101.74 63.76
CA ILE A 664 -57.94 -102.64 62.67
C ILE A 664 -56.42 -102.73 62.54
N LEU A 665 -55.72 -101.59 62.57
CA LEU A 665 -54.27 -101.49 62.39
C LEU A 665 -53.48 -102.32 63.42
N PRO A 666 -53.83 -102.35 64.73
CA PRO A 666 -53.15 -103.21 65.70
C PRO A 666 -53.31 -104.71 65.40
N ARG A 667 -54.47 -105.13 64.86
CA ARG A 667 -54.69 -106.53 64.44
C ARG A 667 -53.80 -106.87 63.25
N PHE A 668 -53.63 -105.94 62.31
CA PHE A 668 -52.69 -106.09 61.20
C PHE A 668 -51.22 -106.20 61.65
N HIS A 669 -50.78 -105.41 62.64
CA HIS A 669 -49.41 -105.50 63.18
C HIS A 669 -49.15 -106.74 64.04
N LYS A 670 -50.11 -107.14 64.88
CA LYS A 670 -49.90 -108.18 65.92
C LYS A 670 -50.49 -109.54 65.55
N GLN A 671 -51.74 -109.59 65.11
CA GLN A 671 -52.49 -110.85 64.94
C GLN A 671 -52.42 -111.43 63.52
N TYR A 672 -52.32 -110.60 62.48
CA TYR A 672 -52.33 -111.03 61.07
C TYR A 672 -50.94 -111.17 60.43
N ARG A 673 -49.87 -111.13 61.24
CA ARG A 673 -48.48 -111.18 60.76
C ARG A 673 -48.07 -112.57 60.23
N SER A 674 -48.68 -113.65 60.72
CA SER A 674 -48.36 -115.05 60.36
C SER A 674 -48.89 -115.50 58.99
N ILE A 675 -48.22 -116.45 58.33
CA ILE A 675 -48.60 -117.00 57.01
C ILE A 675 -49.94 -117.76 57.08
N PHE A 676 -50.28 -118.35 58.23
CA PHE A 676 -51.56 -119.05 58.45
C PHE A 676 -52.77 -118.10 58.65
N ARG A 677 -52.61 -116.77 58.46
CA ARG A 677 -53.69 -115.77 58.57
C ARG A 677 -54.94 -116.08 57.74
N TRP A 678 -54.82 -116.90 56.70
CA TRP A 678 -55.94 -117.30 55.84
C TRP A 678 -57.00 -118.14 56.57
N THR A 679 -56.71 -118.73 57.73
CA THR A 679 -57.69 -119.47 58.55
C THR A 679 -58.48 -118.56 59.51
N ASN A 680 -58.07 -117.30 59.71
CA ASN A 680 -58.74 -116.39 60.64
C ASN A 680 -59.96 -115.72 59.98
N LYS A 681 -61.16 -115.96 60.54
CA LYS A 681 -62.42 -115.35 60.07
C LYS A 681 -62.42 -113.82 60.17
N GLU A 682 -61.78 -113.23 61.18
CA GLU A 682 -61.71 -111.77 61.34
C GLU A 682 -60.81 -111.12 60.28
N TYR A 683 -59.71 -111.77 59.87
CA TYR A 683 -58.83 -111.27 58.82
C TYR A 683 -59.56 -111.10 57.48
N TRP A 684 -60.38 -112.09 57.09
CA TRP A 684 -61.18 -111.99 55.87
C TRP A 684 -62.31 -110.96 55.97
N LYS A 685 -62.85 -110.73 57.18
CA LYS A 685 -63.82 -109.66 57.43
C LYS A 685 -63.17 -108.28 57.25
N ASP A 686 -61.97 -108.07 57.80
CA ASP A 686 -61.23 -106.82 57.69
C ASP A 686 -60.71 -106.58 56.26
N ILE A 687 -60.20 -107.60 55.58
CA ILE A 687 -59.82 -107.52 54.16
C ILE A 687 -61.05 -107.24 53.26
N LYS A 688 -62.21 -107.84 53.57
CA LYS A 688 -63.46 -107.56 52.83
C LYS A 688 -63.90 -106.10 53.01
N ASN A 689 -63.78 -105.57 54.23
CA ASN A 689 -64.05 -104.16 54.52
C ASN A 689 -63.05 -103.25 53.81
N LEU A 690 -61.76 -103.58 53.80
CA LEU A 690 -60.72 -102.82 53.09
C LEU A 690 -60.89 -102.86 51.57
N LYS A 691 -61.33 -103.99 51.01
CA LYS A 691 -61.60 -104.14 49.56
C LYS A 691 -62.68 -103.18 49.06
N ALA A 692 -63.64 -102.79 49.89
CA ALA A 692 -64.67 -101.82 49.52
C ALA A 692 -64.06 -100.44 49.15
N TYR A 693 -62.86 -100.15 49.65
CA TYR A 693 -62.14 -98.90 49.44
C TYR A 693 -60.95 -99.05 48.49
N TRP A 694 -60.74 -100.21 47.87
CA TRP A 694 -59.60 -100.45 46.97
C TRP A 694 -59.88 -99.95 45.54
N ILE A 695 -58.93 -99.20 44.96
CA ILE A 695 -59.07 -98.61 43.62
C ILE A 695 -58.10 -99.23 42.60
N SER A 696 -57.04 -99.91 43.04
CA SER A 696 -55.96 -100.37 42.15
C SER A 696 -56.32 -101.65 41.37
N ASN A 697 -55.89 -101.74 40.09
CA ASN A 697 -56.01 -102.96 39.26
C ASN A 697 -55.12 -104.14 39.73
N ARG A 698 -54.30 -103.97 40.78
CA ARG A 698 -53.45 -105.04 41.34
C ARG A 698 -54.17 -105.82 42.44
N ARG A 699 -53.81 -107.09 42.63
CA ARG A 699 -54.34 -107.91 43.73
C ARG A 699 -53.86 -107.34 45.07
N MET A 700 -54.80 -107.06 45.98
CA MET A 700 -54.50 -106.54 47.31
C MET A 700 -53.68 -107.58 48.11
N SER A 701 -52.49 -107.17 48.57
CA SER A 701 -51.59 -107.94 49.43
C SER A 701 -51.66 -107.45 50.88
N TYR A 702 -51.23 -108.28 51.84
CA TYR A 702 -51.12 -107.87 53.24
C TYR A 702 -50.26 -106.60 53.42
N ARG A 703 -49.13 -106.51 52.70
CA ARG A 703 -48.22 -105.36 52.77
C ARG A 703 -48.89 -104.09 52.28
N THR A 704 -49.62 -104.16 51.16
CA THR A 704 -50.36 -103.02 50.63
C THR A 704 -51.54 -102.60 51.51
N SER A 705 -52.17 -103.55 52.23
CA SER A 705 -53.22 -103.23 53.21
C SER A 705 -52.64 -102.56 54.45
N LEU A 706 -51.47 -103.00 54.91
CA LEU A 706 -50.76 -102.39 56.04
C LEU A 706 -50.31 -100.97 55.70
N GLU A 707 -49.65 -100.77 54.55
CA GLU A 707 -49.23 -99.44 54.06
C GLU A 707 -50.41 -98.46 53.96
N GLY A 708 -51.58 -98.93 53.49
CA GLY A 708 -52.79 -98.10 53.40
C GLY A 708 -53.37 -97.72 54.77
N LEU A 709 -53.36 -98.64 55.73
CA LEU A 709 -53.83 -98.38 57.09
C LEU A 709 -52.86 -97.49 57.89
N GLU A 710 -51.54 -97.66 57.70
CA GLU A 710 -50.50 -96.80 58.31
C GLU A 710 -50.61 -95.37 57.77
N ALA A 711 -50.76 -95.20 56.45
CA ALA A 711 -50.98 -93.89 55.84
C ALA A 711 -52.28 -93.23 56.35
N ALA A 712 -53.37 -94.00 56.48
CA ALA A 712 -54.63 -93.47 57.01
C ALA A 712 -54.53 -93.07 58.49
N SER A 713 -53.80 -93.83 59.31
CA SER A 713 -53.54 -93.48 60.72
C SER A 713 -52.72 -92.20 60.86
N LEU A 714 -51.68 -92.02 60.03
CA LEU A 714 -50.88 -90.79 60.01
C LEU A 714 -51.73 -89.57 59.62
N ILE A 715 -52.62 -89.72 58.63
CA ILE A 715 -53.54 -88.65 58.23
C ILE A 715 -54.46 -88.24 59.39
N ILE A 716 -55.02 -89.21 60.13
CA ILE A 716 -55.88 -88.92 61.30
C ILE A 716 -55.09 -88.18 62.38
N SER A 717 -53.87 -88.64 62.69
CA SER A 717 -53.00 -88.03 63.70
C SER A 717 -52.66 -86.57 63.37
N ASP A 718 -52.24 -86.30 62.13
CA ASP A 718 -51.87 -84.94 61.72
C ASP A 718 -53.12 -84.04 61.60
N GLN A 719 -54.27 -84.58 61.15
CA GLN A 719 -55.55 -83.85 61.14
C GLN A 719 -55.99 -83.40 62.54
N ASN A 720 -55.83 -84.26 63.55
CA ASN A 720 -56.17 -83.91 64.92
C ASN A 720 -55.23 -82.85 65.49
N TRP A 721 -53.93 -82.95 65.21
CA TRP A 721 -52.96 -81.94 65.65
C TRP A 721 -53.28 -80.54 65.11
N PHE A 722 -53.67 -80.41 63.83
CA PHE A 722 -54.06 -79.12 63.27
C PHE A 722 -55.35 -78.55 63.90
N ARG A 723 -56.34 -79.39 64.22
CA ARG A 723 -57.56 -78.94 64.91
C ARG A 723 -57.26 -78.46 66.33
N GLU A 724 -56.39 -79.17 67.06
CA GLU A 724 -56.02 -78.81 68.44
C GLU A 724 -55.19 -77.51 68.50
N ASN A 725 -54.34 -77.25 67.49
CA ASN A 725 -53.47 -76.08 67.46
C ASN A 725 -54.04 -74.88 66.67
N GLU A 726 -55.24 -75.01 66.10
CA GLU A 726 -55.89 -73.98 65.27
C GLU A 726 -56.06 -72.61 65.96
N PRO A 727 -56.52 -72.53 67.24
CA PRO A 727 -56.70 -71.24 67.91
C PRO A 727 -55.38 -70.49 68.12
N ARG A 728 -54.32 -71.23 68.45
CA ARG A 728 -52.98 -70.70 68.70
C ARG A 728 -52.33 -70.17 67.41
N MET A 729 -52.55 -70.85 66.29
CA MET A 729 -52.03 -70.42 64.99
C MET A 729 -52.78 -69.19 64.46
N ALA A 730 -54.10 -69.12 64.66
CA ALA A 730 -54.88 -67.94 64.29
C ALA A 730 -54.48 -66.68 65.09
N GLU A 731 -54.19 -66.83 66.38
CA GLU A 731 -53.70 -65.71 67.22
C GLU A 731 -52.30 -65.24 66.81
N THR A 732 -51.40 -66.17 66.47
CA THR A 732 -49.99 -65.86 66.19
C THR A 732 -49.78 -65.20 64.82
N PHE A 733 -50.57 -65.63 63.83
CA PHE A 733 -50.38 -65.24 62.42
C PHE A 733 -51.56 -64.43 61.84
N GLY A 734 -52.63 -64.21 62.59
CA GLY A 734 -53.76 -63.37 62.19
C GLY A 734 -54.33 -63.74 60.81
N ASP A 735 -54.50 -62.73 59.96
CA ASP A 735 -55.02 -62.89 58.58
C ASP A 735 -54.12 -63.76 57.68
N PHE A 736 -52.87 -64.02 58.08
CA PHE A 736 -51.96 -64.89 57.33
C PHE A 736 -52.25 -66.38 57.55
N TYR A 737 -52.91 -66.79 58.65
CA TYR A 737 -53.29 -68.19 58.88
C TYR A 737 -54.70 -68.50 58.36
N LYS A 738 -54.77 -69.28 57.28
CA LYS A 738 -56.02 -69.60 56.56
C LYS A 738 -56.79 -70.82 57.11
N GLY A 739 -56.42 -71.37 58.27
CA GLY A 739 -57.13 -72.49 58.92
C GLY A 739 -56.94 -73.87 58.28
N PHE A 740 -57.24 -74.93 59.03
CA PHE A 740 -57.18 -76.32 58.53
C PHE A 740 -58.49 -76.66 57.79
N GLY A 741 -58.61 -76.16 56.56
CA GLY A 741 -59.80 -76.30 55.71
C GLY A 741 -60.28 -75.01 55.06
N GLY A 742 -59.70 -73.86 55.40
CA GLY A 742 -60.11 -72.53 54.92
C GLY A 742 -59.52 -72.12 53.57
N CYS A 743 -59.44 -73.04 52.61
CA CYS A 743 -59.39 -72.63 51.21
C CYS A 743 -60.84 -72.47 50.71
N PRO A 744 -61.28 -71.29 50.21
CA PRO A 744 -62.70 -70.98 49.96
C PRO A 744 -63.44 -71.84 48.91
N LYS A 745 -62.88 -72.98 48.45
CA LYS A 745 -63.44 -73.81 47.38
C LYS A 745 -63.54 -75.32 47.68
N THR A 746 -63.46 -75.77 48.93
CA THR A 746 -63.68 -77.18 49.25
C THR A 746 -64.54 -77.40 50.49
N LYS A 747 -65.88 -77.33 50.33
CA LYS A 747 -66.81 -78.06 51.20
C LYS A 747 -66.76 -79.54 50.80
N GLY A 748 -66.09 -80.35 51.60
CA GLY A 748 -66.00 -81.80 51.41
C GLY A 748 -64.86 -82.36 52.24
N ILE A 749 -65.14 -83.44 52.98
CA ILE A 749 -64.15 -84.19 53.74
C ILE A 749 -63.07 -84.66 52.74
N LEU A 750 -61.89 -84.04 52.83
CA LEU A 750 -60.68 -84.17 52.00
C LEU A 750 -60.69 -83.44 50.63
N PRO A 751 -59.70 -82.56 50.33
CA PRO A 751 -59.50 -82.01 48.99
C PRO A 751 -58.94 -83.06 48.02
N LYS A 752 -59.47 -83.08 46.79
CA LYS A 752 -58.92 -83.85 45.67
C LYS A 752 -57.41 -83.60 45.52
N VAL A 753 -56.67 -84.69 45.37
CA VAL A 753 -55.20 -84.82 45.23
C VAL A 753 -54.53 -83.88 44.20
N GLY A 754 -55.29 -83.20 43.34
CA GLY A 754 -54.77 -82.26 42.33
C GLY A 754 -54.50 -80.82 42.78
N ASN A 755 -54.89 -80.40 44.00
CA ASN A 755 -54.86 -78.97 44.40
C ASN A 755 -53.81 -78.60 45.46
N TYR A 756 -52.81 -79.46 45.72
CA TYR A 756 -51.74 -79.16 46.69
C TYR A 756 -50.61 -78.26 46.16
N SER A 757 -50.67 -77.82 44.90
CA SER A 757 -49.69 -76.91 44.28
C SER A 757 -49.80 -75.48 44.80
N TYR A 758 -51.01 -74.99 45.13
CA TYR A 758 -51.23 -73.61 45.59
C TYR A 758 -50.94 -73.37 47.08
N MET A 759 -50.86 -74.42 47.91
CA MET A 759 -50.39 -74.29 49.30
C MET A 759 -48.86 -74.35 49.42
N ARG A 760 -48.15 -74.67 48.34
CA ARG A 760 -46.69 -74.86 48.33
C ARG A 760 -45.92 -73.53 48.20
N SER A 761 -46.52 -72.49 47.62
CA SER A 761 -45.88 -71.17 47.49
C SER A 761 -46.16 -70.27 48.68
N ASP A 762 -47.42 -70.16 49.11
CA ASP A 762 -47.83 -69.01 49.92
C ASP A 762 -47.59 -69.17 51.43
N PHE A 763 -47.46 -70.40 51.94
CA PHE A 763 -47.24 -70.64 53.37
C PHE A 763 -45.77 -70.95 53.71
N GLU A 764 -45.07 -71.75 52.88
CA GLU A 764 -43.64 -72.05 53.04
C GLU A 764 -42.75 -70.82 52.79
N VAL A 765 -43.08 -69.99 51.79
CA VAL A 765 -42.25 -68.82 51.44
C VAL A 765 -42.54 -67.63 52.36
N ASN A 766 -43.79 -67.40 52.73
CA ASN A 766 -44.19 -66.08 53.23
C ASN A 766 -44.19 -65.90 54.75
N VAL A 767 -44.12 -66.96 55.55
CA VAL A 767 -44.05 -66.83 57.02
C VAL A 767 -42.65 -67.19 57.52
N GLY A 768 -42.08 -68.28 57.01
CA GLY A 768 -40.74 -68.72 57.37
C GLY A 768 -39.61 -67.85 56.81
N SER A 769 -39.73 -67.34 55.57
CA SER A 769 -38.72 -66.41 55.03
C SER A 769 -38.93 -64.97 55.52
N PHE A 770 -40.17 -64.56 55.77
CA PHE A 770 -40.50 -63.22 56.27
C PHE A 770 -40.13 -62.99 57.73
N MET A 771 -40.17 -64.03 58.59
CA MET A 771 -39.62 -63.93 59.94
C MET A 771 -38.10 -64.17 60.03
N ARG A 772 -37.48 -64.73 58.98
CA ARG A 772 -36.01 -64.89 58.91
C ARG A 772 -35.30 -63.63 58.38
N ASN A 773 -35.92 -62.92 57.45
CA ASN A 773 -35.52 -61.58 57.02
C ASN A 773 -35.98 -60.54 58.05
#